data_AF-A0A5B0PXX6-F1
#
_entry.id   AF-A0A5B0PXX6-F1
#
_cell.length_a   1.000
_cell.length_b   1.000
_cell.length_c   1.000
_cell.angle_alpha   90.00
_cell.angle_beta   90.00
_cell.angle_gamma   90.00
#
_symmetry.space_group_name_H-M   'P 1'
#
loop_
_entity.id
_entity.type
_entity.pdbx_description
1 polymer ?
#
loop_
_entity_poly.entity_id
_entity_poly.type
_entity_poly.pdbx_seq_one_letter_code
_entity_poly.pdbx_strand_id
1 'polypeptide(L)'
;MSGEEAANPKTKGFSKIKLKLAKYPAKIKENFFETLTWVNYQIYKIRMKFLRPATPKDLQRYRQMKDQMSRALAIRYLRLNDKELLDVTNLAKRFDKKLSPPVNRYKPTEQAVSKPSEYEDYLAKLQLYYLVTGELEALQSRWKSIKLPKGLTSAEKHIMASVADEIENEDPDKFNFMRRHLRQNAIESIRPQLERWQRQLNQNLLDRAPQTYFPTIFSKELPKSHPKQPHINLEEFAKARTAQLQSQKSAAFFIPQLETPAALEESGDSIYAVETALRDTPYDDWGMNILHKYSTVKGFQNILEHVITAAHKLLQDELEKPVSVAFMKPLELKPSLESIFKSLRKEDVEWRENCFQQFYGTLATPSMVFAQLKGLPEDEIHIRTALGNHADFIDSLPAEDEQELWEASSDRGRFAKRLDEIEDRFIKENKDVTRLRHFRDQAVHPDEVVERPFVENLYKQGIIDDAIRQELNPSGGLSRANFLKALGKQEDFVRRIIKKLQYNLSDKLDASEDKSGEIVARTTERLAQLQMKQLDAEAKSIYVTPGLFADPPSYNFDKALEVYQPDKIKQLANRLENKELFTKAYIEARFSPKSPGGGYKSKMDKFLSQIKIPQSGHPTDPINKAGITNQLRDFDERLSAIYLKPLEIRDSRLDRTPYARLTDQARENLNKIAHDIYSRRQELDKLSSIKTTWEAEIEKFEQDHSKQIPQMLKIMESSLQDTIAYEIANRSPAQANSFKQRIARFFLSWGKKSESSSKSQKNNRFR
;
A
#
# COMPACT_ATOMS: atom_id res chain seq x y z
N MET A 1 12.66 -45.12 -59.81
CA MET A 1 13.80 -44.90 -60.72
C MET A 1 14.45 -43.60 -60.32
N SER A 2 15.77 -43.64 -60.15
CA SER A 2 16.61 -42.61 -59.55
C SER A 2 16.88 -41.44 -60.51
N GLY A 3 17.04 -40.23 -59.99
CA GLY A 3 17.42 -39.05 -60.77
C GLY A 3 18.12 -38.01 -59.89
N GLU A 4 19.43 -38.24 -59.73
CA GLU A 4 20.56 -37.36 -59.36
C GLU A 4 20.35 -36.07 -58.54
N GLU A 5 20.99 -36.07 -57.36
CA GLU A 5 21.34 -34.90 -56.56
C GLU A 5 22.38 -34.01 -57.27
N ALA A 6 22.05 -32.72 -57.45
CA ALA A 6 23.06 -31.70 -57.70
C ALA A 6 23.77 -31.32 -56.37
N ALA A 7 25.02 -31.73 -56.24
CA ALA A 7 25.85 -31.51 -55.07
C ALA A 7 26.15 -30.00 -54.83
N ASN A 8 25.75 -29.51 -53.66
CA ASN A 8 26.21 -28.21 -53.12
C ASN A 8 27.70 -28.32 -52.70
N PRO A 9 28.58 -27.40 -53.15
CA PRO A 9 30.02 -27.51 -52.87
C PRO A 9 30.32 -27.22 -51.39
N LYS A 10 30.82 -28.24 -50.69
CA LYS A 10 31.33 -28.18 -49.32
C LYS A 10 32.45 -27.13 -49.22
N THR A 11 32.27 -26.12 -48.37
CA THR A 11 33.32 -25.19 -47.93
C THR A 11 34.31 -25.89 -46.98
N LYS A 12 35.04 -26.89 -47.48
CA LYS A 12 36.25 -27.46 -46.86
C LYS A 12 37.56 -26.84 -47.42
N GLY A 13 37.46 -25.72 -48.15
CA GLY A 13 38.58 -25.12 -48.89
C GLY A 13 39.42 -24.08 -48.13
N PHE A 14 38.87 -23.37 -47.14
CA PHE A 14 39.55 -22.21 -46.55
C PHE A 14 40.78 -22.55 -45.68
N SER A 15 40.80 -23.70 -45.00
CA SER A 15 41.97 -24.15 -44.23
C SER A 15 43.13 -24.58 -45.13
N LYS A 16 42.83 -25.20 -46.28
CA LYS A 16 43.83 -25.55 -47.31
C LYS A 16 44.41 -24.33 -48.03
N ILE A 17 43.63 -23.26 -48.19
CA ILE A 17 44.10 -22.01 -48.82
C ILE A 17 45.01 -21.21 -47.86
N LYS A 18 44.70 -21.14 -46.57
CA LYS A 18 45.59 -20.54 -45.55
C LYS A 18 46.96 -21.22 -45.48
N LEU A 19 47.01 -22.55 -45.49
CA LEU A 19 48.27 -23.31 -45.47
C LEU A 19 49.10 -23.16 -46.76
N LYS A 20 48.45 -22.90 -47.91
CA LYS A 20 49.13 -22.66 -49.20
C LYS A 20 49.61 -21.22 -49.37
N LEU A 21 48.87 -20.24 -48.84
CA LEU A 21 49.24 -18.82 -48.91
C LEU A 21 50.45 -18.49 -48.03
N ALA A 22 50.65 -19.19 -46.91
CA ALA A 22 51.76 -18.94 -45.98
C ALA A 22 53.15 -18.92 -46.66
N LYS A 23 53.33 -19.70 -47.74
CA LYS A 23 54.58 -19.87 -48.50
C LYS A 23 54.91 -18.74 -49.49
N TYR A 24 54.02 -17.76 -49.67
CA TYR A 24 54.20 -16.67 -50.63
C TYR A 24 54.67 -15.35 -49.96
N PRO A 25 55.43 -14.49 -50.69
CA PRO A 25 55.85 -13.17 -50.23
C PRO A 25 54.67 -12.29 -49.80
N ALA A 26 54.91 -11.35 -48.87
CA ALA A 26 53.88 -10.50 -48.29
C ALA A 26 53.04 -9.74 -49.36
N LYS A 27 53.70 -9.28 -50.43
CA LYS A 27 53.08 -8.56 -51.55
C LYS A 27 52.07 -9.40 -52.36
N ILE A 28 52.27 -10.72 -52.47
CA ILE A 28 51.35 -11.62 -53.18
C ILE A 28 50.12 -11.93 -52.32
N LYS A 29 50.33 -12.08 -51.01
CA LYS A 29 49.22 -12.20 -50.05
C LYS A 29 48.39 -10.93 -50.03
N GLU A 30 49.04 -9.76 -50.04
CA GLU A 30 48.40 -8.44 -50.12
C GLU A 30 47.53 -8.32 -51.37
N ASN A 31 48.09 -8.54 -52.56
CA ASN A 31 47.35 -8.48 -53.81
C ASN A 31 46.18 -9.48 -53.87
N PHE A 32 46.36 -10.68 -53.31
CA PHE A 32 45.28 -11.69 -53.24
C PHE A 32 44.14 -11.22 -52.33
N PHE A 33 44.45 -10.69 -51.14
CA PHE A 33 43.44 -10.15 -50.23
C PHE A 33 42.81 -8.86 -50.75
N GLU A 34 43.54 -8.00 -51.45
CA GLU A 34 43.00 -6.83 -52.15
C GLU A 34 41.99 -7.23 -53.23
N THR A 35 42.35 -8.19 -54.08
CA THR A 35 41.46 -8.70 -55.14
C THR A 35 40.21 -9.34 -54.54
N LEU A 36 40.36 -10.14 -53.49
CA LEU A 36 39.25 -10.77 -52.79
C LEU A 36 38.35 -9.73 -52.10
N THR A 37 38.93 -8.68 -51.53
CA THR A 37 38.18 -7.57 -50.92
C THR A 37 37.43 -6.77 -51.98
N TRP A 38 38.05 -6.50 -53.13
CA TRP A 38 37.41 -5.83 -54.26
C TRP A 38 36.22 -6.62 -54.81
N VAL A 39 36.38 -7.94 -55.02
CA VAL A 39 35.27 -8.82 -55.44
C VAL A 39 34.13 -8.79 -54.43
N ASN A 40 34.44 -8.94 -53.14
CA ASN A 40 33.44 -8.85 -52.09
C ASN A 40 32.77 -7.47 -52.04
N TYR A 41 33.51 -6.40 -52.36
CA TYR A 41 33.00 -5.03 -52.37
C TYR A 41 32.03 -4.80 -53.55
N GLN A 42 32.30 -5.38 -54.72
CA GLN A 42 31.35 -5.37 -55.85
C GLN A 42 30.07 -6.15 -55.50
N ILE A 43 30.21 -7.32 -54.88
CA ILE A 43 29.07 -8.12 -54.40
C ILE A 43 28.24 -7.32 -53.36
N TYR A 44 28.92 -6.63 -52.45
CA TYR A 44 28.30 -5.73 -51.48
C TYR A 44 27.51 -4.60 -52.16
N LYS A 45 28.13 -3.86 -53.10
CA LYS A 45 27.47 -2.78 -53.86
C LYS A 45 26.23 -3.27 -54.58
N ILE A 46 26.30 -4.43 -55.23
CA ILE A 46 25.16 -5.05 -55.90
C ILE A 46 24.05 -5.36 -54.87
N ARG A 47 24.36 -6.03 -53.77
CA ARG A 47 23.36 -6.33 -52.71
C ARG A 47 22.69 -5.07 -52.16
N MET A 48 23.47 -4.03 -51.86
CA MET A 48 22.94 -2.78 -51.32
C MET A 48 22.05 -2.03 -52.32
N LYS A 49 22.38 -2.09 -53.63
CA LYS A 49 21.56 -1.49 -54.70
C LYS A 49 20.20 -2.17 -54.87
N PHE A 50 20.08 -3.44 -54.50
CA PHE A 50 18.83 -4.23 -54.58
C PHE A 50 18.05 -4.30 -53.27
N LEU A 51 18.44 -3.54 -52.23
CA LEU A 51 17.63 -3.40 -51.03
C LEU A 51 16.35 -2.62 -51.36
N ARG A 52 15.20 -3.27 -51.17
CA ARG A 52 13.89 -2.62 -51.24
C ARG A 52 13.57 -1.90 -49.93
N PRO A 53 12.86 -0.77 -49.96
CA PRO A 53 12.32 -0.18 -48.74
C PRO A 53 11.41 -1.16 -47.99
N ALA A 54 11.39 -1.07 -46.66
CA ALA A 54 10.55 -1.90 -45.83
C ALA A 54 9.06 -1.60 -46.08
N THR A 55 8.25 -2.63 -46.28
CA THR A 55 6.79 -2.45 -46.35
C THR A 55 6.19 -2.29 -44.94
N PRO A 56 4.97 -1.75 -44.79
CA PRO A 56 4.31 -1.70 -43.49
C PRO A 56 4.22 -3.07 -42.78
N LYS A 57 4.03 -4.15 -43.56
CA LYS A 57 4.04 -5.53 -43.03
C LYS A 57 5.43 -5.96 -42.56
N ASP A 58 6.49 -5.61 -43.28
CA ASP A 58 7.87 -5.89 -42.87
C ASP A 58 8.20 -5.14 -41.57
N LEU A 59 7.80 -3.87 -41.45
CA LEU A 59 7.99 -3.07 -40.24
C LEU A 59 7.25 -3.65 -39.03
N GLN A 60 6.00 -4.11 -39.22
CA GLN A 60 5.24 -4.76 -38.16
C GLN A 60 5.90 -6.07 -37.71
N ARG A 61 6.36 -6.91 -38.64
CA ARG A 61 7.11 -8.13 -38.33
C ARG A 61 8.46 -7.83 -37.67
N TYR A 62 9.14 -6.79 -38.13
CA TYR A 62 10.40 -6.35 -37.55
C TYR A 62 10.24 -5.92 -36.10
N ARG A 63 9.21 -5.15 -35.75
CA ARG A 63 8.92 -4.80 -34.35
C ARG A 63 8.74 -6.04 -33.48
N GLN A 64 7.95 -7.01 -33.95
CA GLN A 64 7.76 -8.27 -33.23
C GLN A 64 9.07 -9.05 -33.07
N MET A 65 9.87 -9.16 -34.15
CA MET A 65 11.13 -9.87 -34.15
C MET A 65 12.20 -9.18 -33.29
N LYS A 66 12.20 -7.84 -33.28
CA LYS A 66 13.07 -7.01 -32.44
C LYS A 66 12.84 -7.32 -30.96
N ASP A 67 11.60 -7.33 -30.52
CA ASP A 67 11.23 -7.66 -29.13
C ASP A 67 11.60 -9.11 -28.76
N GLN A 68 11.47 -10.04 -29.70
CA GLN A 68 11.86 -11.43 -29.50
C GLN A 68 13.38 -11.58 -29.40
N MET A 69 14.11 -10.91 -30.28
CA MET A 69 15.57 -10.98 -30.33
C MET A 69 16.20 -10.28 -29.12
N SER A 70 15.71 -9.11 -28.72
CA SER A 70 16.20 -8.41 -27.52
C SER A 70 16.04 -9.27 -26.26
N ARG A 71 14.90 -9.96 -26.13
CA ARG A 71 14.66 -10.95 -25.07
C ARG A 71 15.60 -12.15 -25.17
N ALA A 72 15.86 -12.67 -26.37
CA ALA A 72 16.76 -13.80 -26.55
C ALA A 72 18.21 -13.43 -26.21
N LEU A 73 18.67 -12.25 -26.62
CA LEU A 73 19.99 -11.72 -26.29
C LEU A 73 20.16 -11.53 -24.77
N ALA A 74 19.09 -11.16 -24.06
CA ALA A 74 19.13 -11.07 -22.59
C ALA A 74 19.32 -12.44 -21.92
N ILE A 75 18.98 -13.55 -22.57
CA ILE A 75 19.14 -14.92 -22.06
C ILE A 75 20.54 -15.44 -22.45
N ARG A 76 21.49 -15.35 -21.52
CA ARG A 76 22.94 -15.60 -21.73
C ARG A 76 23.37 -17.04 -22.07
N TYR A 77 22.47 -17.94 -22.47
CA TYR A 77 22.76 -19.38 -22.63
C TYR A 77 22.29 -19.99 -23.94
N LEU A 78 21.69 -19.21 -24.84
CA LEU A 78 21.19 -19.69 -26.11
C LEU A 78 22.35 -19.94 -27.09
N ARG A 79 22.32 -21.06 -27.81
CA ARG A 79 23.35 -21.44 -28.80
C ARG A 79 22.76 -21.66 -30.18
N LEU A 80 23.52 -21.26 -31.19
CA LEU A 80 23.22 -21.42 -32.60
C LEU A 80 23.63 -22.82 -33.09
N ASN A 81 23.15 -23.21 -34.28
CA ASN A 81 23.43 -24.51 -34.89
C ASN A 81 24.93 -24.80 -35.10
N ASP A 82 25.75 -23.76 -35.25
CA ASP A 82 27.21 -23.80 -35.36
C ASP A 82 27.93 -23.88 -33.99
N LYS A 83 27.16 -24.03 -32.90
CA LYS A 83 27.61 -24.07 -31.49
C LYS A 83 28.06 -22.72 -30.93
N GLU A 84 27.99 -21.64 -31.70
CA GLU A 84 28.26 -20.29 -31.19
C GLU A 84 27.15 -19.82 -30.24
N LEU A 85 27.49 -18.95 -29.28
CA LEU A 85 26.50 -18.33 -28.40
C LEU A 85 25.71 -17.27 -29.17
N LEU A 86 24.39 -17.24 -28.96
CA LEU A 86 23.55 -16.12 -29.38
C LEU A 86 23.78 -14.95 -28.43
N ASP A 87 24.81 -14.17 -28.72
CA ASP A 87 25.18 -12.95 -28.03
C ASP A 87 25.24 -11.76 -29.00
N VAL A 88 25.37 -10.56 -28.44
CA VAL A 88 25.43 -9.30 -29.17
C VAL A 88 26.53 -9.33 -30.23
N THR A 89 27.73 -9.78 -29.86
CA THR A 89 28.90 -9.79 -30.74
C THR A 89 28.75 -10.75 -31.92
N ASN A 90 28.24 -11.97 -31.73
CA ASN A 90 28.09 -12.95 -32.80
C ASN A 90 26.92 -12.58 -33.74
N LEU A 91 25.84 -12.02 -33.21
CA LEU A 91 24.76 -11.51 -34.05
C LEU A 91 25.18 -10.27 -34.84
N ALA A 92 25.97 -9.37 -34.25
CA ALA A 92 26.56 -8.22 -34.95
C ALA A 92 27.46 -8.67 -36.10
N LYS A 93 28.35 -9.65 -35.89
CA LYS A 93 29.16 -10.26 -36.97
C LYS A 93 28.30 -10.79 -38.12
N ARG A 94 27.12 -11.34 -37.84
CA ARG A 94 26.17 -11.83 -38.85
C ARG A 94 25.51 -10.67 -39.62
N PHE A 95 25.23 -9.54 -38.96
CA PHE A 95 24.79 -8.30 -39.62
C PHE A 95 25.92 -7.72 -40.49
N ASP A 96 27.11 -7.50 -39.93
CA ASP A 96 28.27 -6.94 -40.63
C ASP A 96 28.64 -7.71 -41.89
N LYS A 97 28.63 -9.04 -41.83
CA LYS A 97 28.93 -9.90 -42.98
C LYS A 97 27.97 -9.68 -44.15
N LYS A 98 26.73 -9.24 -43.90
CA LYS A 98 25.70 -9.08 -44.93
C LYS A 98 25.39 -7.62 -45.28
N LEU A 99 25.63 -6.69 -44.36
CA LEU A 99 25.16 -5.30 -44.43
C LEU A 99 26.29 -4.27 -44.39
N SER A 100 27.51 -4.66 -44.00
CA SER A 100 28.68 -3.76 -43.95
C SER A 100 29.61 -3.97 -45.16
N PRO A 101 30.33 -2.92 -45.61
CA PRO A 101 31.36 -3.06 -46.62
C PRO A 101 32.49 -4.01 -46.15
N PRO A 102 33.01 -4.88 -47.01
CA PRO A 102 34.12 -5.76 -46.65
C PRO A 102 35.40 -4.98 -46.36
N VAL A 103 36.04 -5.30 -45.23
CA VAL A 103 37.34 -4.72 -44.81
C VAL A 103 38.49 -5.60 -45.31
N ASN A 104 39.52 -4.97 -45.89
CA ASN A 104 40.73 -5.68 -46.31
C ASN A 104 41.57 -6.11 -45.09
N ARG A 105 41.71 -7.42 -44.88
CA ARG A 105 42.38 -8.00 -43.70
C ARG A 105 43.92 -7.98 -43.77
N TYR A 106 44.51 -7.51 -44.87
CA TYR A 106 45.97 -7.53 -45.07
C TYR A 106 46.65 -6.16 -44.87
N LYS A 107 45.91 -5.09 -44.53
CA LYS A 107 46.54 -3.80 -44.22
C LYS A 107 47.34 -3.91 -42.91
N PRO A 108 48.59 -3.37 -42.84
CA PRO A 108 49.39 -3.35 -41.63
C PRO A 108 48.63 -2.71 -40.46
N THR A 109 48.82 -3.30 -39.29
CA THR A 109 48.06 -3.11 -38.05
C THR A 109 47.98 -1.67 -37.53
N GLU A 110 48.72 -0.72 -38.09
CA GLU A 110 48.78 0.68 -37.66
C GLU A 110 47.73 1.60 -38.35
N GLN A 111 47.08 1.16 -39.44
CA GLN A 111 46.03 1.96 -40.12
C GLN A 111 44.64 1.34 -40.10
N ALA A 112 44.51 0.13 -39.54
CA ALA A 112 43.22 -0.53 -39.35
C ALA A 112 42.66 -0.17 -37.97
N VAL A 113 42.27 1.10 -37.77
CA VAL A 113 41.39 1.45 -36.64
C VAL A 113 40.10 0.65 -36.86
N SER A 114 39.91 -0.40 -36.07
CA SER A 114 38.67 -1.16 -36.02
C SER A 114 37.56 -0.19 -35.63
N LYS A 115 36.85 0.35 -36.62
CA LYS A 115 35.64 1.13 -36.32
C LYS A 115 34.70 0.21 -35.52
N PRO A 116 34.20 0.66 -34.35
CA PRO A 116 33.22 -0.12 -33.60
C PRO A 116 32.01 -0.40 -34.49
N SER A 117 31.50 -1.64 -34.45
CA SER A 117 30.36 -2.04 -35.28
C SER A 117 29.10 -1.32 -34.80
N GLU A 118 28.49 -0.52 -35.68
CA GLU A 118 27.23 0.18 -35.40
C GLU A 118 26.09 -0.80 -35.08
N TYR A 119 26.14 -2.02 -35.64
CA TYR A 119 25.19 -3.09 -35.35
C TYR A 119 25.42 -3.71 -33.97
N GLU A 120 26.67 -3.78 -33.50
CA GLU A 120 26.99 -4.27 -32.16
C GLU A 120 26.46 -3.30 -31.11
N ASP A 121 26.66 -2.00 -31.30
CA ASP A 121 26.08 -0.94 -30.47
C ASP A 121 24.54 -0.99 -30.46
N TYR A 122 23.92 -1.09 -31.65
CA TYR A 122 22.47 -1.23 -31.77
C TYR A 122 21.91 -2.46 -31.02
N LEU A 123 22.53 -3.62 -31.19
CA LEU A 123 22.11 -4.87 -30.54
C LEU A 123 22.34 -4.84 -29.02
N ALA A 124 23.44 -4.21 -28.57
CA ALA A 124 23.70 -3.97 -27.15
C ALA A 124 22.60 -3.09 -26.54
N LYS A 125 22.25 -1.99 -27.21
CA LYS A 125 21.15 -1.10 -26.79
C LYS A 125 19.82 -1.81 -26.76
N LEU A 126 19.50 -2.65 -27.75
CA LEU A 126 18.29 -3.49 -27.72
C LEU A 126 18.26 -4.45 -26.52
N GLN A 127 19.36 -5.13 -26.24
CA GLN A 127 19.48 -6.05 -25.11
C GLN A 127 19.28 -5.31 -23.78
N LEU A 128 19.99 -4.20 -23.59
CA LEU A 128 19.92 -3.41 -22.36
C LEU A 128 18.55 -2.74 -22.21
N TYR A 129 17.99 -2.17 -23.28
CA TYR A 129 16.64 -1.60 -23.29
C TYR A 129 15.57 -2.61 -22.82
N TYR A 130 15.68 -3.86 -23.26
CA TYR A 130 14.79 -4.93 -22.81
C TYR A 130 14.94 -5.22 -21.30
N LEU A 131 16.18 -5.34 -20.80
CA LEU A 131 16.46 -5.59 -19.38
C LEU A 131 15.92 -4.46 -18.50
N VAL A 132 16.24 -3.21 -18.86
CA VAL A 132 15.79 -2.02 -18.13
C VAL A 132 14.28 -1.90 -18.15
N THR A 133 13.63 -2.10 -19.30
CA THR A 133 12.17 -2.06 -19.40
C THR A 133 11.52 -3.14 -18.52
N GLY A 134 12.07 -4.36 -18.53
CA GLY A 134 11.55 -5.46 -17.69
C GLY A 134 11.64 -5.15 -16.19
N GLU A 135 12.72 -4.53 -15.75
CA GLU A 135 12.91 -4.10 -14.37
C GLU A 135 11.94 -3.00 -13.95
N LEU A 136 11.83 -1.94 -14.76
CA LEU A 136 10.89 -0.84 -14.49
C LEU A 136 9.43 -1.31 -14.50
N GLU A 137 9.05 -2.19 -15.44
CA GLU A 137 7.71 -2.79 -15.48
C GLU A 137 7.43 -3.68 -14.26
N ALA A 138 8.42 -4.44 -13.79
CA ALA A 138 8.28 -5.26 -12.59
C ALA A 138 8.04 -4.38 -11.35
N LEU A 139 8.78 -3.28 -11.21
CA LEU A 139 8.57 -2.30 -10.14
C LEU A 139 7.17 -1.67 -10.23
N GLN A 140 6.76 -1.20 -11.41
CA GLN A 140 5.42 -0.65 -11.62
C GLN A 140 4.30 -1.64 -11.30
N SER A 141 4.48 -2.92 -11.64
CA SER A 141 3.52 -3.98 -11.33
C SER A 141 3.41 -4.22 -9.83
N ARG A 142 4.54 -4.27 -9.12
CA ARG A 142 4.59 -4.36 -7.65
C ARG A 142 3.96 -3.14 -6.98
N TRP A 143 4.17 -1.95 -7.53
CA TRP A 143 3.55 -0.71 -7.05
C TRP A 143 2.03 -0.73 -7.20
N LYS A 144 1.53 -1.11 -8.38
CA LYS A 144 0.09 -1.24 -8.65
C LYS A 144 -0.59 -2.33 -7.83
N SER A 145 0.16 -3.34 -7.36
CA SER A 145 -0.39 -4.45 -6.59
C SER A 145 -0.46 -4.21 -5.09
N ILE A 146 0.04 -3.06 -4.59
CA ILE A 146 -0.08 -2.70 -3.17
C ILE A 146 -1.57 -2.70 -2.80
N LYS A 147 -1.90 -3.54 -1.81
CA LYS A 147 -3.20 -3.54 -1.14
C LYS A 147 -2.96 -3.16 0.32
N LEU A 148 -3.89 -2.39 0.86
CA LEU A 148 -3.90 -1.99 2.27
C LEU A 148 -5.12 -2.61 2.99
N PRO A 149 -5.29 -3.95 2.98
CA PRO A 149 -6.37 -4.60 3.69
C PRO A 149 -6.21 -4.39 5.20
N LYS A 150 -7.36 -4.36 5.86
CA LYS A 150 -7.49 -4.38 7.32
C LYS A 150 -8.04 -5.74 7.70
N GLY A 151 -7.61 -6.31 8.83
CA GLY A 151 -8.16 -7.61 9.24
C GLY A 151 -7.42 -8.28 10.37
N LEU A 152 -7.54 -9.61 10.42
CA LEU A 152 -6.89 -10.46 11.41
C LEU A 152 -5.38 -10.47 11.25
N THR A 153 -4.65 -10.44 12.37
CA THR A 153 -3.21 -10.69 12.42
C THR A 153 -2.91 -12.14 12.08
N SER A 154 -1.63 -12.44 11.85
CA SER A 154 -1.19 -13.82 11.57
C SER A 154 -1.52 -14.78 12.72
N ALA A 155 -1.39 -14.34 13.96
CA ALA A 155 -1.77 -15.07 15.17
C ALA A 155 -3.29 -15.36 15.21
N GLU A 156 -4.09 -14.33 14.97
CA GLU A 156 -5.56 -14.44 14.99
C GLU A 156 -6.07 -15.37 13.89
N LYS A 157 -5.47 -15.34 12.69
CA LYS A 157 -5.79 -16.30 11.62
C LYS A 157 -5.46 -17.74 12.00
N HIS A 158 -4.34 -17.96 12.70
CA HIS A 158 -3.95 -19.29 13.16
C HIS A 158 -4.96 -19.81 14.17
N ILE A 159 -5.30 -19.02 15.20
CA ILE A 159 -6.32 -19.40 16.20
C ILE A 159 -7.67 -19.66 15.55
N MET A 160 -8.11 -18.81 14.62
CA MET A 160 -9.36 -19.02 13.89
C MET A 160 -9.36 -20.36 13.12
N ALA A 161 -8.25 -20.70 12.48
CA ALA A 161 -8.10 -21.97 11.76
C ALA A 161 -8.07 -23.18 12.71
N SER A 162 -7.38 -23.10 13.84
CA SER A 162 -7.36 -24.16 14.86
C SER A 162 -8.76 -24.43 15.42
N VAL A 163 -9.52 -23.38 15.72
CA VAL A 163 -10.89 -23.52 16.22
C VAL A 163 -11.80 -24.12 15.14
N ALA A 164 -11.62 -23.74 13.87
CA ALA A 164 -12.37 -24.33 12.76
C ALA A 164 -12.07 -25.83 12.59
N ASP A 165 -10.81 -26.25 12.74
CA ASP A 165 -10.40 -27.66 12.71
C ASP A 165 -10.97 -28.44 13.91
N GLU A 166 -10.98 -27.86 15.11
CA GLU A 166 -11.65 -28.46 16.28
C GLU A 166 -13.14 -28.68 16.03
N ILE A 167 -13.85 -27.68 15.47
CA ILE A 167 -15.27 -27.82 15.08
C ILE A 167 -15.45 -28.93 14.03
N GLU A 168 -14.53 -29.04 13.07
CA GLU A 168 -14.59 -30.06 12.03
C GLU A 168 -14.39 -31.48 12.61
N ASN A 169 -13.61 -31.63 13.67
CA ASN A 169 -13.33 -32.93 14.28
C ASN A 169 -14.31 -33.33 15.40
N GLU A 170 -15.12 -32.39 15.91
CA GLU A 170 -16.10 -32.65 16.98
C GLU A 170 -17.36 -33.37 16.48
N ASP A 171 -17.96 -34.21 17.34
CA ASP A 171 -19.29 -34.82 17.12
C ASP A 171 -20.41 -33.84 17.56
N PRO A 172 -21.20 -33.30 16.62
CA PRO A 172 -22.23 -32.31 16.94
C PRO A 172 -23.30 -32.81 17.91
N ASP A 173 -23.70 -34.08 17.80
CA ASP A 173 -24.80 -34.63 18.59
C ASP A 173 -24.36 -34.87 20.03
N LYS A 174 -23.16 -35.45 20.21
CA LYS A 174 -22.54 -35.63 21.54
C LYS A 174 -22.29 -34.29 22.22
N PHE A 175 -21.74 -33.31 21.49
CA PHE A 175 -21.44 -31.99 22.03
C PHE A 175 -22.70 -31.26 22.49
N ASN A 176 -23.73 -31.22 21.63
CA ASN A 176 -25.00 -30.56 21.95
C ASN A 176 -25.71 -31.25 23.11
N PHE A 177 -25.65 -32.58 23.20
CA PHE A 177 -26.25 -33.34 24.31
C PHE A 177 -25.63 -32.94 25.65
N MET A 178 -24.29 -32.93 25.75
CA MET A 178 -23.57 -32.62 26.99
C MET A 178 -23.80 -31.18 27.49
N ARG A 179 -24.06 -30.23 26.59
CA ARG A 179 -24.14 -28.81 26.92
C ARG A 179 -25.56 -28.21 26.88
N ARG A 180 -26.57 -29.01 26.50
CA ARG A 180 -27.98 -28.57 26.40
C ARG A 180 -28.49 -27.92 27.69
N HIS A 181 -28.22 -28.54 28.83
CA HIS A 181 -28.71 -28.07 30.13
C HIS A 181 -28.15 -26.69 30.51
N LEU A 182 -26.87 -26.42 30.22
CA LEU A 182 -26.24 -25.13 30.52
C LEU A 182 -26.89 -23.99 29.72
N ARG A 183 -27.16 -24.24 28.43
CA ARG A 183 -27.86 -23.27 27.58
C ARG A 183 -29.30 -23.08 28.04
N GLN A 184 -30.01 -24.16 28.36
CA GLN A 184 -31.39 -24.08 28.82
C GLN A 184 -31.49 -23.26 30.11
N ASN A 185 -30.60 -23.49 31.07
CA ASN A 185 -30.58 -22.72 32.33
C ASN A 185 -30.40 -21.21 32.08
N ALA A 186 -29.55 -20.83 31.13
CA ALA A 186 -29.37 -19.41 30.76
C ALA A 186 -30.61 -18.81 30.07
N ILE A 187 -31.38 -19.61 29.33
CA ILE A 187 -32.65 -19.18 28.71
C ILE A 187 -33.76 -19.04 29.76
N GLU A 188 -33.84 -20.00 30.69
CA GLU A 188 -34.84 -19.98 31.76
C GLU A 188 -34.62 -18.80 32.71
N SER A 189 -33.36 -18.42 33.00
CA SER A 189 -33.07 -17.30 33.91
C SER A 189 -33.57 -15.95 33.39
N ILE A 190 -33.58 -15.72 32.07
CA ILE A 190 -34.03 -14.46 31.47
C ILE A 190 -35.53 -14.38 31.20
N ARG A 191 -36.24 -15.54 31.18
CA ARG A 191 -37.67 -15.59 30.83
C ARG A 191 -38.53 -14.63 31.66
N PRO A 192 -38.40 -14.52 33.00
CA PRO A 192 -39.23 -13.61 33.79
C PRO A 192 -39.11 -12.14 33.36
N GLN A 193 -37.90 -11.71 32.97
CA GLN A 193 -37.64 -10.33 32.55
C GLN A 193 -38.30 -10.04 31.19
N LEU A 194 -38.25 -11.00 30.26
CA LEU A 194 -38.88 -10.90 28.94
C LEU A 194 -40.41 -10.89 29.04
N GLU A 195 -40.99 -11.75 29.89
CA GLU A 195 -42.44 -11.77 30.14
C GLU A 195 -42.92 -10.45 30.75
N ARG A 196 -42.15 -9.88 31.69
CA ARG A 196 -42.47 -8.58 32.29
C ARG A 196 -42.51 -7.48 31.23
N TRP A 197 -41.52 -7.44 30.34
CA TRP A 197 -41.47 -6.53 29.19
C TRP A 197 -42.73 -6.65 28.30
N GLN A 198 -43.09 -7.87 27.91
CA GLN A 198 -44.27 -8.13 27.08
C GLN A 198 -45.56 -7.67 27.75
N ARG A 199 -45.73 -7.94 29.05
CA ARG A 199 -46.91 -7.51 29.83
C ARG A 199 -47.03 -5.99 29.95
N GLN A 200 -45.91 -5.29 30.16
CA GLN A 200 -45.94 -3.84 30.40
C GLN A 200 -46.17 -3.03 29.12
N LEU A 201 -45.74 -3.53 27.95
CA LEU A 201 -45.90 -2.83 26.67
C LEU A 201 -47.03 -3.38 25.79
N ASN A 202 -47.69 -4.46 26.19
CA ASN A 202 -48.71 -5.15 25.39
C ASN A 202 -48.25 -5.46 23.95
N GLN A 203 -46.96 -5.77 23.79
CA GLN A 203 -46.32 -6.05 22.51
C GLN A 203 -45.38 -7.23 22.62
N ASN A 204 -45.28 -8.03 21.56
CA ASN A 204 -44.29 -9.10 21.48
C ASN A 204 -42.90 -8.48 21.30
N LEU A 205 -42.06 -8.63 22.32
CA LEU A 205 -40.67 -8.15 22.30
C LEU A 205 -39.79 -8.95 21.33
N LEU A 206 -40.02 -10.26 21.23
CA LEU A 206 -39.28 -11.18 20.37
C LEU A 206 -40.21 -11.69 19.26
N ASP A 207 -39.70 -11.79 18.04
CA ASP A 207 -40.41 -12.33 16.88
C ASP A 207 -40.45 -13.87 16.86
N ARG A 208 -39.61 -14.52 17.68
CA ARG A 208 -39.47 -15.98 17.76
C ARG A 208 -39.27 -16.43 19.22
N ALA A 209 -39.26 -17.74 19.44
CA ALA A 209 -38.98 -18.31 20.76
C ALA A 209 -37.54 -18.01 21.21
N PRO A 210 -37.27 -17.72 22.50
CA PRO A 210 -35.95 -17.36 23.02
C PRO A 210 -34.82 -18.33 22.61
N GLN A 211 -35.13 -19.63 22.52
CA GLN A 211 -34.18 -20.68 22.15
C GLN A 211 -33.56 -20.46 20.76
N THR A 212 -34.29 -19.82 19.84
CA THR A 212 -33.85 -19.61 18.45
C THR A 212 -32.77 -18.54 18.32
N TYR A 213 -32.64 -17.65 19.30
CA TYR A 213 -31.60 -16.60 19.30
C TYR A 213 -30.24 -17.10 19.79
N PHE A 214 -30.19 -18.27 20.45
CA PHE A 214 -28.94 -18.87 20.90
C PHE A 214 -28.33 -19.73 19.80
N PRO A 215 -27.28 -19.25 19.08
CA PRO A 215 -26.72 -19.96 17.96
C PRO A 215 -26.22 -21.35 18.40
N THR A 216 -26.38 -22.34 17.53
CA THR A 216 -25.65 -23.60 17.65
C THR A 216 -24.28 -23.43 17.03
N ILE A 217 -23.25 -24.04 17.63
CA ILE A 217 -21.90 -24.03 17.02
C ILE A 217 -21.94 -24.75 15.66
N PHE A 218 -22.78 -25.77 15.52
CA PHE A 218 -22.93 -26.57 14.30
C PHE A 218 -24.17 -26.15 13.50
N SER A 219 -24.08 -26.16 12.17
CA SER A 219 -25.22 -25.86 11.27
C SER A 219 -26.01 -27.12 10.97
N LYS A 220 -27.34 -27.08 11.19
CA LYS A 220 -28.25 -28.17 10.78
C LYS A 220 -28.89 -27.95 9.40
N GLU A 221 -28.74 -26.75 8.82
CA GLU A 221 -29.52 -26.30 7.65
C GLU A 221 -28.71 -26.23 6.34
N LEU A 222 -27.40 -26.43 6.37
CA LEU A 222 -26.60 -26.52 5.15
C LEU A 222 -26.81 -27.88 4.44
N PRO A 223 -26.68 -27.94 3.10
CA PRO A 223 -26.71 -29.19 2.37
C PRO A 223 -25.75 -30.21 3.00
N LYS A 224 -26.07 -31.51 2.91
CA LYS A 224 -25.30 -32.64 3.45
C LYS A 224 -23.78 -32.61 3.15
N SER A 225 -23.31 -31.73 2.26
CA SER A 225 -21.91 -31.48 1.95
C SER A 225 -21.13 -30.65 2.99
N HIS A 226 -21.76 -29.79 3.82
CA HIS A 226 -21.04 -28.95 4.81
C HIS A 226 -21.77 -28.73 6.16
N PRO A 227 -22.13 -29.78 6.92
CA PRO A 227 -22.85 -29.66 8.20
C PRO A 227 -22.05 -29.02 9.36
N LYS A 228 -20.75 -28.71 9.16
CA LYS A 228 -19.82 -28.26 10.21
C LYS A 228 -19.40 -26.79 10.09
N GLN A 229 -20.04 -25.98 9.24
CA GLN A 229 -19.77 -24.54 9.23
C GLN A 229 -20.37 -23.85 10.47
N PRO A 230 -19.60 -22.99 11.16
CA PRO A 230 -20.04 -22.33 12.37
C PRO A 230 -21.01 -21.18 12.12
N HIS A 231 -22.11 -21.11 12.90
CA HIS A 231 -23.05 -19.97 12.93
C HIS A 231 -22.61 -18.81 13.83
N ILE A 232 -21.39 -18.87 14.37
CA ILE A 232 -20.81 -17.85 15.25
C ILE A 232 -19.68 -17.12 14.53
N ASN A 233 -19.55 -15.82 14.79
CA ASN A 233 -18.44 -15.03 14.26
C ASN A 233 -17.12 -15.46 14.92
N LEU A 234 -16.38 -16.32 14.22
CA LEU A 234 -15.09 -16.82 14.67
C LEU A 234 -13.99 -15.75 14.64
N GLU A 235 -14.15 -14.65 13.90
CA GLU A 235 -13.13 -13.60 13.85
C GLU A 235 -13.00 -12.89 15.21
N GLU A 236 -14.12 -12.46 15.80
CA GLU A 236 -14.13 -11.81 17.13
C GLU A 236 -13.63 -12.76 18.22
N PHE A 237 -14.07 -14.03 18.16
CA PHE A 237 -13.60 -15.06 19.08
C PHE A 237 -12.08 -15.26 18.96
N ALA A 238 -11.56 -15.37 17.74
CA ALA A 238 -10.14 -15.58 17.50
C ALA A 238 -9.30 -14.39 17.98
N LYS A 239 -9.77 -13.15 17.81
CA LYS A 239 -9.11 -11.95 18.37
C LYS A 239 -8.99 -12.03 19.89
N ALA A 240 -10.11 -12.29 20.57
CA ALA A 240 -10.18 -12.39 22.02
C ALA A 240 -9.30 -13.53 22.56
N ARG A 241 -9.43 -14.72 21.95
CA ARG A 241 -8.68 -15.92 22.31
C ARG A 241 -7.17 -15.74 22.07
N THR A 242 -6.78 -15.07 20.99
CA THR A 242 -5.37 -14.74 20.74
C THR A 242 -4.81 -13.85 21.84
N ALA A 243 -5.52 -12.79 22.22
CA ALA A 243 -5.10 -11.88 23.28
C ALA A 243 -5.02 -12.60 24.65
N GLN A 244 -5.98 -13.47 24.96
CA GLN A 244 -5.97 -14.32 26.15
C GLN A 244 -4.68 -15.17 26.22
N LEU A 245 -4.39 -15.91 25.13
CA LEU A 245 -3.24 -16.80 25.07
C LEU A 245 -1.92 -16.02 25.16
N GLN A 246 -1.83 -14.83 24.57
CA GLN A 246 -0.63 -13.99 24.65
C GLN A 246 -0.33 -13.44 26.03
N SER A 247 -1.35 -13.25 26.87
CA SER A 247 -1.15 -12.83 28.25
C SER A 247 -0.42 -13.90 29.10
N GLN A 248 -0.28 -15.12 28.57
CA GLN A 248 0.29 -16.27 29.25
C GLN A 248 1.71 -16.54 28.76
N LYS A 249 2.67 -16.38 29.67
CA LYS A 249 4.11 -16.49 29.39
C LYS A 249 4.52 -17.83 28.75
N SER A 250 3.74 -18.91 28.93
CA SER A 250 4.01 -20.24 28.39
C SER A 250 3.34 -20.54 27.05
N ALA A 251 2.34 -19.79 26.61
CA ALA A 251 1.59 -20.12 25.39
C ALA A 251 2.40 -19.90 24.10
N ALA A 252 3.27 -18.87 24.09
CA ALA A 252 4.14 -18.59 22.95
C ALA A 252 5.15 -19.71 22.67
N PHE A 253 5.49 -20.53 23.68
CA PHE A 253 6.35 -21.70 23.50
C PHE A 253 5.70 -22.77 22.61
N PHE A 254 4.37 -22.93 22.69
CA PHE A 254 3.62 -23.94 21.94
C PHE A 254 3.02 -23.40 20.65
N ILE A 255 2.78 -22.09 20.56
CA ILE A 255 2.21 -21.43 19.38
C ILE A 255 3.13 -20.26 19.00
N PRO A 256 4.13 -20.47 18.13
CA PRO A 256 5.11 -19.45 17.75
C PRO A 256 4.47 -18.17 17.16
N GLN A 257 3.31 -18.30 16.51
CA GLN A 257 2.57 -17.16 15.96
C GLN A 257 2.07 -16.18 17.05
N LEU A 258 1.98 -16.61 18.31
CA LEU A 258 1.60 -15.73 19.43
C LEU A 258 2.70 -14.75 19.85
N GLU A 259 3.94 -14.91 19.39
CA GLU A 259 5.00 -13.90 19.58
C GLU A 259 4.62 -12.55 18.94
N THR A 260 3.72 -12.56 17.94
CA THR A 260 3.14 -11.38 17.31
C THR A 260 2.04 -10.78 18.19
N PRO A 261 2.23 -9.64 18.88
CA PRO A 261 1.24 -9.13 19.83
C PRO A 261 -0.11 -8.78 19.17
N ALA A 262 -1.24 -9.11 19.79
CA ALA A 262 -2.60 -8.84 19.28
C ALA A 262 -2.80 -7.34 18.99
N ALA A 263 -3.58 -6.96 17.99
CA ALA A 263 -3.78 -5.53 17.70
C ALA A 263 -4.42 -4.83 18.92
N LEU A 264 -3.81 -3.71 19.37
CA LEU A 264 -4.44 -2.85 20.38
C LEU A 264 -5.58 -2.11 19.69
N GLU A 265 -6.83 -2.49 19.99
CA GLU A 265 -7.96 -1.60 19.76
C GLU A 265 -8.29 -0.88 21.07
N GLU A 266 -8.05 0.43 21.08
CA GLU A 266 -8.77 1.36 21.94
C GLU A 266 -9.56 2.33 21.06
N SER A 267 -10.55 1.81 20.34
CA SER A 267 -11.73 2.61 19.99
C SER A 267 -12.86 2.15 20.89
N GLY A 268 -13.46 3.09 21.63
CA GLY A 268 -14.48 2.87 22.66
C GLY A 268 -15.83 2.31 22.17
N ASP A 269 -15.82 1.33 21.27
CA ASP A 269 -17.03 0.58 20.94
C ASP A 269 -17.22 -0.55 21.96
N SER A 270 -18.37 -0.49 22.64
CA SER A 270 -18.81 -1.39 23.70
C SER A 270 -19.00 -2.85 23.27
N ILE A 271 -18.70 -3.19 22.01
CA ILE A 271 -18.78 -4.54 21.45
C ILE A 271 -17.59 -5.41 21.94
N TYR A 272 -16.46 -4.81 22.36
CA TYR A 272 -15.26 -5.53 22.83
C TYR A 272 -15.28 -5.99 24.30
N ALA A 273 -16.33 -5.73 25.06
CA ALA A 273 -16.33 -5.99 26.50
C ALA A 273 -16.28 -7.51 26.80
N VAL A 274 -17.06 -8.32 26.09
CA VAL A 274 -17.10 -9.79 26.28
C VAL A 274 -15.75 -10.42 25.92
N GLU A 275 -15.17 -9.96 24.81
CA GLU A 275 -13.86 -10.37 24.31
C GLU A 275 -12.73 -9.95 25.27
N THR A 276 -12.91 -8.83 25.98
CA THR A 276 -12.02 -8.38 27.06
C THR A 276 -12.12 -9.28 28.29
N ALA A 277 -13.33 -9.65 28.72
CA ALA A 277 -13.51 -10.61 29.80
C ALA A 277 -12.91 -11.97 29.46
N LEU A 278 -13.02 -12.42 28.20
CA LEU A 278 -12.36 -13.64 27.73
C LEU A 278 -10.84 -13.52 27.81
N ARG A 279 -10.26 -12.40 27.38
CA ARG A 279 -8.82 -12.12 27.49
C ARG A 279 -8.31 -12.29 28.92
N ASP A 280 -9.07 -11.83 29.91
CA ASP A 280 -8.65 -11.78 31.31
C ASP A 280 -8.97 -13.07 32.08
N THR A 281 -9.63 -14.05 31.44
CA THR A 281 -9.96 -15.36 32.04
C THR A 281 -8.73 -16.28 32.05
N PRO A 282 -8.45 -17.02 33.14
CA PRO A 282 -7.40 -18.05 33.18
C PRO A 282 -7.55 -19.12 32.10
N TYR A 283 -6.44 -19.67 31.62
CA TYR A 283 -6.44 -20.78 30.64
C TYR A 283 -6.45 -22.11 31.39
N ASP A 284 -7.65 -22.56 31.73
CA ASP A 284 -7.84 -23.86 32.36
C ASP A 284 -8.76 -24.78 31.52
N ASP A 285 -9.28 -24.29 30.40
CA ASP A 285 -10.39 -24.93 29.66
C ASP A 285 -10.12 -25.05 28.15
N TRP A 286 -10.48 -26.21 27.59
CA TRP A 286 -10.26 -26.61 26.19
C TRP A 286 -11.10 -25.75 25.23
N GLY A 287 -10.61 -25.53 24.00
CA GLY A 287 -11.15 -24.56 23.03
C GLY A 287 -12.68 -24.61 22.84
N MET A 288 -13.23 -25.82 22.72
CA MET A 288 -14.66 -26.04 22.50
C MET A 288 -15.58 -25.70 23.68
N ASN A 289 -15.12 -25.79 24.94
CA ASN A 289 -15.94 -25.42 26.10
C ASN A 289 -16.08 -23.90 26.20
N ILE A 290 -14.98 -23.18 26.00
CA ILE A 290 -14.97 -21.72 25.92
C ILE A 290 -15.81 -21.24 24.73
N LEU A 291 -15.72 -21.92 23.59
CA LEU A 291 -16.54 -21.62 22.41
C LEU A 291 -18.04 -21.78 22.70
N HIS A 292 -18.44 -22.80 23.47
CA HIS A 292 -19.83 -22.95 23.93
C HIS A 292 -20.29 -21.80 24.83
N LYS A 293 -19.47 -21.41 25.81
CA LYS A 293 -19.76 -20.28 26.70
C LYS A 293 -19.90 -18.99 25.88
N TYR A 294 -18.97 -18.73 24.96
CA TYR A 294 -19.02 -17.59 24.03
C TYR A 294 -20.28 -17.60 23.16
N SER A 295 -20.64 -18.76 22.58
CA SER A 295 -21.88 -18.94 21.81
C SER A 295 -23.13 -18.65 22.65
N THR A 296 -23.11 -18.99 23.94
CA THR A 296 -24.21 -18.71 24.88
C THR A 296 -24.33 -17.21 25.13
N VAL A 297 -23.21 -16.51 25.32
CA VAL A 297 -23.18 -15.05 25.49
C VAL A 297 -23.66 -14.33 24.24
N LYS A 298 -23.23 -14.75 23.04
CA LYS A 298 -23.74 -14.19 21.77
C LYS A 298 -25.25 -14.41 21.63
N GLY A 299 -25.76 -15.56 22.06
CA GLY A 299 -27.20 -15.83 22.11
C GLY A 299 -27.97 -14.85 22.98
N PHE A 300 -27.43 -14.53 24.16
CA PHE A 300 -27.98 -13.49 25.01
C PHE A 300 -27.89 -12.09 24.38
N GLN A 301 -26.74 -11.73 23.77
CA GLN A 301 -26.58 -10.44 23.10
C GLN A 301 -27.59 -10.25 21.96
N ASN A 302 -27.91 -11.30 21.20
CA ASN A 302 -28.97 -11.25 20.18
C ASN A 302 -30.32 -10.87 20.79
N ILE A 303 -30.70 -11.46 21.93
CA ILE A 303 -31.93 -11.08 22.65
C ILE A 303 -31.83 -9.65 23.18
N LEU A 304 -30.67 -9.28 23.71
CA LEU A 304 -30.42 -7.95 24.26
C LEU A 304 -30.57 -6.86 23.19
N GLU A 305 -30.20 -7.11 21.93
CA GLU A 305 -30.40 -6.17 20.82
C GLU A 305 -31.88 -5.83 20.59
N HIS A 306 -32.78 -6.82 20.69
CA HIS A 306 -34.23 -6.58 20.62
C HIS A 306 -34.72 -5.73 21.80
N VAL A 307 -34.21 -6.03 23.00
CA VAL A 307 -34.53 -5.28 24.23
C VAL A 307 -34.02 -3.84 24.14
N ILE A 308 -32.77 -3.64 23.70
CA ILE A 308 -32.16 -2.32 23.48
C ILE A 308 -32.96 -1.54 22.44
N THR A 309 -33.37 -2.17 21.35
CA THR A 309 -34.18 -1.51 20.31
C THR A 309 -35.53 -1.05 20.85
N ALA A 310 -36.22 -1.91 21.60
CA ALA A 310 -37.49 -1.57 22.22
C ALA A 310 -37.34 -0.48 23.30
N ALA A 311 -36.29 -0.57 24.12
CA ALA A 311 -35.96 0.42 25.15
C ALA A 311 -35.59 1.78 24.56
N HIS A 312 -34.80 1.81 23.47
CA HIS A 312 -34.44 3.03 22.76
C HIS A 312 -35.68 3.72 22.20
N LYS A 313 -36.58 2.96 21.55
CA LYS A 313 -37.84 3.51 21.03
C LYS A 313 -38.70 4.09 22.16
N LEU A 314 -38.90 3.33 23.24
CA LEU A 314 -39.65 3.80 24.40
C LEU A 314 -39.02 5.06 24.99
N LEU A 315 -37.69 5.09 25.14
CA LEU A 315 -36.98 6.25 25.67
C LEU A 315 -37.14 7.47 24.77
N GLN A 316 -37.05 7.30 23.46
CA GLN A 316 -37.24 8.37 22.48
C GLN A 316 -38.66 8.95 22.55
N ASP A 317 -39.69 8.09 22.59
CA ASP A 317 -41.09 8.50 22.72
C ASP A 317 -41.33 9.28 24.04
N GLU A 318 -40.76 8.81 25.15
CA GLU A 318 -40.88 9.46 26.46
C GLU A 318 -40.07 10.77 26.58
N LEU A 319 -38.97 10.92 25.83
CA LEU A 319 -38.14 12.13 25.80
C LEU A 319 -38.72 13.26 24.93
N GLU A 320 -39.60 12.96 23.98
CA GLU A 320 -40.12 13.95 23.01
C GLU A 320 -40.73 15.17 23.70
N LYS A 321 -41.61 14.94 24.68
CA LYS A 321 -42.28 16.01 25.41
C LYS A 321 -41.31 16.79 26.34
N PRO A 322 -40.51 16.15 27.21
CA PRO A 322 -39.51 16.84 28.02
C PRO A 322 -38.52 17.69 27.22
N VAL A 323 -37.98 17.17 26.11
CA VAL A 323 -37.04 17.91 25.24
C VAL A 323 -37.75 19.10 24.61
N SER A 324 -38.96 18.91 24.06
CA SER A 324 -39.75 20.01 23.50
C SER A 324 -40.00 21.13 24.51
N VAL A 325 -40.32 20.79 25.77
CA VAL A 325 -40.51 21.77 26.86
C VAL A 325 -39.21 22.51 27.19
N ALA A 326 -38.06 21.84 27.17
CA ALA A 326 -36.76 22.49 27.42
C ALA A 326 -36.44 23.56 26.36
N PHE A 327 -36.76 23.30 25.09
CA PHE A 327 -36.56 24.25 23.99
C PHE A 327 -37.50 25.47 24.07
N MET A 328 -38.61 25.40 24.81
CA MET A 328 -39.49 26.56 25.04
C MET A 328 -38.84 27.63 25.94
N LYS A 329 -37.76 27.29 26.65
CA LYS A 329 -36.97 28.22 27.47
C LYS A 329 -35.62 28.52 26.80
N PRO A 330 -34.96 29.64 27.15
CA PRO A 330 -33.56 29.85 26.77
C PRO A 330 -32.68 28.71 27.31
N LEU A 331 -31.89 28.09 26.44
CA LEU A 331 -31.06 26.96 26.84
C LEU A 331 -29.76 27.42 27.53
N GLU A 332 -29.57 27.05 28.79
CA GLU A 332 -28.35 27.33 29.56
C GLU A 332 -27.21 26.33 29.25
N LEU A 333 -26.67 26.37 28.03
CA LEU A 333 -25.70 25.36 27.56
C LEU A 333 -24.25 25.66 27.96
N LYS A 334 -23.88 26.92 28.14
CA LYS A 334 -22.48 27.34 28.38
C LYS A 334 -21.86 26.73 29.64
N PRO A 335 -22.51 26.76 30.83
CA PRO A 335 -21.93 26.16 32.04
C PRO A 335 -21.65 24.66 31.88
N SER A 336 -22.58 23.95 31.25
CA SER A 336 -22.44 22.52 30.95
C SER A 336 -21.31 22.24 29.96
N LEU A 337 -21.19 23.06 28.91
CA LEU A 337 -20.10 22.98 27.95
C LEU A 337 -18.74 23.17 28.63
N GLU A 338 -18.61 24.16 29.52
CA GLU A 338 -17.39 24.36 30.29
C GLU A 338 -17.04 23.16 31.18
N SER A 339 -18.05 22.57 31.85
CA SER A 339 -17.86 21.39 32.69
C SER A 339 -17.35 20.20 31.86
N ILE A 340 -18.00 19.92 30.71
CA ILE A 340 -17.59 18.85 29.79
C ILE A 340 -16.15 19.05 29.32
N PHE A 341 -15.73 20.28 29.01
CA PHE A 341 -14.37 20.55 28.54
C PHE A 341 -13.30 20.49 29.64
N LYS A 342 -13.67 20.73 30.91
CA LYS A 342 -12.78 20.57 32.07
C LYS A 342 -12.65 19.12 32.54
N SER A 343 -13.63 18.26 32.20
CA SER A 343 -13.65 16.86 32.64
C SER A 343 -12.51 16.02 32.05
N LEU A 344 -11.93 15.18 32.91
CA LEU A 344 -10.90 14.20 32.55
C LEU A 344 -11.48 12.78 32.38
N ARG A 345 -12.80 12.62 32.46
CA ARG A 345 -13.44 11.32 32.22
C ARG A 345 -13.19 10.87 30.78
N LYS A 346 -12.90 9.59 30.59
CA LYS A 346 -12.61 8.99 29.28
C LYS A 346 -13.70 9.30 28.25
N GLU A 347 -14.96 9.19 28.65
CA GLU A 347 -16.15 9.48 27.83
C GLU A 347 -16.18 10.94 27.33
N ASP A 348 -15.79 11.89 28.18
CA ASP A 348 -15.76 13.31 27.81
C ASP A 348 -14.58 13.61 26.88
N VAL A 349 -13.44 12.95 27.09
CA VAL A 349 -12.27 13.04 26.18
C VAL A 349 -12.64 12.52 24.80
N GLU A 350 -13.23 11.33 24.70
CA GLU A 350 -13.64 10.71 23.44
C GLU A 350 -14.72 11.54 22.73
N TRP A 351 -15.69 12.05 23.49
CA TRP A 351 -16.71 12.95 22.95
C TRP A 351 -16.09 14.23 22.36
N ARG A 352 -15.11 14.85 23.02
CA ARG A 352 -14.42 16.03 22.50
C ARG A 352 -13.64 15.74 21.22
N GLU A 353 -12.98 14.60 21.12
CA GLU A 353 -12.27 14.21 19.90
C GLU A 353 -13.23 13.97 18.73
N ASN A 354 -14.36 13.31 18.96
CA ASN A 354 -15.40 13.12 17.95
C ASN A 354 -16.05 14.45 17.56
N CYS A 355 -16.38 15.30 18.54
CA CYS A 355 -16.92 16.64 18.31
C CYS A 355 -15.95 17.50 17.47
N PHE A 356 -14.65 17.43 17.75
CA PHE A 356 -13.61 18.09 16.94
C PHE A 356 -13.67 17.66 15.47
N GLN A 357 -13.71 16.35 15.21
CA GLN A 357 -13.79 15.79 13.86
C GLN A 357 -15.04 16.25 13.11
N GLN A 358 -16.20 16.18 13.76
CA GLN A 358 -17.49 16.56 13.17
C GLN A 358 -17.58 18.06 12.89
N PHE A 359 -17.16 18.89 13.85
CA PHE A 359 -17.24 20.34 13.75
C PHE A 359 -16.39 20.90 12.62
N TYR A 360 -15.15 20.40 12.48
CA TYR A 360 -14.21 20.83 11.45
C TYR A 360 -14.35 20.04 10.14
N GLY A 361 -15.12 18.95 10.10
CA GLY A 361 -15.23 18.10 8.91
C GLY A 361 -13.92 17.41 8.55
N THR A 362 -13.23 16.88 9.55
CA THR A 362 -11.93 16.22 9.41
C THR A 362 -11.94 14.82 10.03
N LEU A 363 -11.09 13.94 9.52
CA LEU A 363 -10.83 12.64 10.15
C LEU A 363 -9.68 12.70 11.16
N ALA A 364 -9.00 13.85 11.25
CA ALA A 364 -7.88 14.03 12.18
C ALA A 364 -8.36 14.26 13.61
N THR A 365 -7.80 13.49 14.56
CA THR A 365 -7.87 13.84 15.97
C THR A 365 -6.91 15.00 16.28
N PRO A 366 -7.09 15.74 17.39
CA PRO A 366 -6.17 16.79 17.80
C PRO A 366 -4.70 16.34 17.87
N SER A 367 -4.45 15.14 18.40
CA SER A 367 -3.10 14.56 18.47
C SER A 367 -2.55 14.19 17.09
N MET A 368 -3.40 13.74 16.17
CA MET A 368 -3.02 13.50 14.78
C MET A 368 -2.65 14.80 14.07
N VAL A 369 -3.37 15.90 14.29
CA VAL A 369 -3.02 17.22 13.73
C VAL A 369 -1.61 17.65 14.18
N PHE A 370 -1.29 17.49 15.46
CA PHE A 370 0.07 17.76 15.97
C PHE A 370 1.13 16.88 15.29
N ALA A 371 0.89 15.57 15.18
CA ALA A 371 1.82 14.65 14.53
C ALA A 371 2.00 14.96 13.03
N GLN A 372 0.94 15.37 12.35
CA GLN A 372 0.95 15.80 10.95
C GLN A 372 1.72 17.12 10.78
N LEU A 373 1.66 18.02 11.77
CA LEU A 373 2.40 19.28 11.81
C LEU A 373 3.88 19.11 12.15
N LYS A 374 4.28 18.09 12.91
CA LYS A 374 5.66 17.89 13.39
C LYS A 374 6.72 17.72 12.28
N GLY A 375 6.33 17.83 11.01
CA GLY A 375 7.21 18.13 9.89
C GLY A 375 7.64 16.91 9.10
N LEU A 376 7.85 17.07 7.78
CA LEU A 376 8.17 16.01 6.82
C LEU A 376 9.47 15.26 7.14
N PRO A 377 9.71 14.13 6.44
CA PRO A 377 11.01 13.75 5.87
C PRO A 377 11.54 14.84 4.90
N GLU A 378 11.57 16.09 5.35
CA GLU A 378 11.98 17.26 4.55
C GLU A 378 13.43 17.06 4.11
N ASP A 379 14.33 16.66 5.03
CA ASP A 379 15.75 16.57 4.69
C ASP A 379 16.03 15.55 3.59
N GLU A 380 15.46 14.34 3.61
CA GLU A 380 15.74 13.32 2.59
C GLU A 380 15.13 13.68 1.23
N ILE A 381 13.89 14.19 1.22
CA ILE A 381 13.27 14.66 -0.03
C ILE A 381 14.03 15.86 -0.58
N HIS A 382 14.45 16.81 0.26
CA HIS A 382 15.24 17.97 -0.15
C HIS A 382 16.63 17.59 -0.62
N ILE A 383 17.36 16.77 0.13
CA ILE A 383 18.69 16.26 -0.26
C ILE A 383 18.60 15.53 -1.60
N ARG A 384 17.60 14.67 -1.79
CA ARG A 384 17.41 13.96 -3.07
C ARG A 384 16.95 14.85 -4.20
N THR A 385 16.12 15.86 -3.91
CA THR A 385 15.73 16.88 -4.89
C THR A 385 16.95 17.70 -5.30
N ALA A 386 17.81 18.08 -4.35
CA ALA A 386 19.07 18.77 -4.62
C ALA A 386 20.03 17.88 -5.41
N LEU A 387 20.15 16.58 -5.07
CA LEU A 387 20.92 15.61 -5.84
C LEU A 387 20.42 15.53 -7.29
N GLY A 388 19.10 15.60 -7.51
CA GLY A 388 18.51 15.65 -8.84
C GLY A 388 18.73 16.98 -9.58
N ASN A 389 18.53 18.11 -8.91
CA ASN A 389 18.71 19.46 -9.48
C ASN A 389 20.17 19.74 -9.85
N HIS A 390 21.11 19.12 -9.15
CA HIS A 390 22.54 19.23 -9.37
C HIS A 390 23.14 18.00 -10.05
N ALA A 391 22.35 17.21 -10.81
CA ALA A 391 22.81 15.98 -11.45
C ALA A 391 24.11 16.16 -12.25
N ASP A 392 24.26 17.23 -13.03
CA ASP A 392 25.48 17.52 -13.80
C ASP A 392 26.73 17.69 -12.91
N PHE A 393 26.56 18.28 -11.72
CA PHE A 393 27.64 18.41 -10.75
C PHE A 393 27.94 17.06 -10.09
N ILE A 394 26.90 16.32 -9.70
CA ILE A 394 27.04 15.00 -9.07
C ILE A 394 27.72 14.00 -10.01
N ASP A 395 27.35 13.99 -11.30
CA ASP A 395 27.96 13.16 -12.34
C ASP A 395 29.43 13.54 -12.61
N SER A 396 29.86 14.75 -12.22
CA SER A 396 31.25 15.18 -12.33
C SER A 396 32.13 14.74 -11.16
N LEU A 397 31.53 14.25 -10.06
CA LEU A 397 32.26 13.72 -8.91
C LEU A 397 32.89 12.36 -9.23
N PRO A 398 33.95 11.95 -8.50
CA PRO A 398 34.40 10.57 -8.51
C PRO A 398 33.25 9.62 -8.17
N ALA A 399 33.18 8.46 -8.83
CA ALA A 399 32.09 7.51 -8.65
C ALA A 399 31.87 7.08 -7.18
N GLU A 400 32.95 7.01 -6.40
CA GLU A 400 32.91 6.71 -4.97
C GLU A 400 32.20 7.83 -4.19
N ASP A 401 32.52 9.10 -4.46
CA ASP A 401 31.91 10.27 -3.80
C ASP A 401 30.44 10.43 -4.19
N GLU A 402 30.11 10.21 -5.47
CA GLU A 402 28.73 10.16 -5.92
C GLU A 402 27.95 9.10 -5.12
N GLN A 403 28.46 7.88 -5.06
CA GLN A 403 27.80 6.78 -4.37
C GLN A 403 27.64 7.06 -2.86
N GLU A 404 28.69 7.56 -2.20
CA GLU A 404 28.65 7.88 -0.77
C GLU A 404 27.64 8.99 -0.44
N LEU A 405 27.49 10.01 -1.31
CA LEU A 405 26.46 11.05 -1.16
C LEU A 405 25.05 10.46 -1.27
N TRP A 406 24.81 9.61 -2.27
CA TRP A 406 23.51 8.95 -2.42
C TRP A 406 23.18 8.02 -1.26
N GLU A 407 24.16 7.26 -0.75
CA GLU A 407 24.00 6.42 0.45
C GLU A 407 23.72 7.25 1.71
N ALA A 408 24.35 8.41 1.83
CA ALA A 408 24.14 9.32 2.94
C ALA A 408 22.83 10.14 2.82
N SER A 409 22.15 10.16 1.66
CA SER A 409 20.97 10.99 1.39
C SER A 409 19.77 10.78 2.33
N SER A 410 19.77 9.67 3.06
CA SER A 410 18.73 9.31 4.03
C SER A 410 18.92 9.95 5.41
N ASP A 411 20.09 10.52 5.70
CA ASP A 411 20.42 11.16 6.97
C ASP A 411 21.18 12.46 6.74
N ARG A 412 20.59 13.60 7.13
CA ARG A 412 21.17 14.92 6.93
C ARG A 412 22.54 15.09 7.59
N GLY A 413 22.74 14.54 8.78
CA GLY A 413 24.01 14.66 9.50
C GLY A 413 25.12 13.88 8.80
N ARG A 414 24.81 12.65 8.37
CA ARG A 414 25.73 11.81 7.59
C ARG A 414 26.03 12.44 6.24
N PHE A 415 25.02 12.99 5.58
CA PHE A 415 25.15 13.66 4.29
C PHE A 415 25.99 14.93 4.40
N ALA A 416 25.75 15.77 5.41
CA ALA A 416 26.54 16.96 5.70
C ALA A 416 28.01 16.62 5.95
N LYS A 417 28.27 15.58 6.75
CA LYS A 417 29.62 15.12 7.03
C LYS A 417 30.35 14.63 5.77
N ARG A 418 29.65 13.92 4.86
CA ARG A 418 30.25 13.51 3.58
C ARG A 418 30.55 14.70 2.67
N LEU A 419 29.68 15.70 2.67
CA LEU A 419 29.95 16.96 1.98
C LEU A 419 31.16 17.70 2.56
N ASP A 420 31.35 17.70 3.88
CA ASP A 420 32.56 18.24 4.52
C ASP A 420 33.82 17.52 4.03
N GLU A 421 33.80 16.18 4.00
CA GLU A 421 34.93 15.38 3.55
C GLU A 421 35.28 15.61 2.07
N ILE A 422 34.26 15.79 1.21
CA ILE A 422 34.45 16.14 -0.21
C ILE A 422 35.00 17.57 -0.34
N GLU A 423 34.47 18.53 0.42
CA GLU A 423 34.92 19.93 0.41
C GLU A 423 36.37 20.04 0.84
N ASP A 424 36.76 19.36 1.92
CA ASP A 424 38.14 19.31 2.40
C ASP A 424 39.10 18.75 1.36
N ARG A 425 38.70 17.70 0.61
CA ARG A 425 39.50 17.16 -0.49
C ARG A 425 39.59 18.16 -1.65
N PHE A 426 38.49 18.79 -2.05
CA PHE A 426 38.49 19.77 -3.13
C PHE A 426 39.40 20.97 -2.81
N ILE A 427 39.38 21.46 -1.57
CA ILE A 427 40.28 22.52 -1.10
C ILE A 427 41.74 22.07 -1.19
N LYS A 428 42.08 20.87 -0.71
CA LYS A 428 43.44 20.31 -0.79
C LYS A 428 43.91 20.11 -2.23
N GLU A 429 43.00 19.76 -3.14
CA GLU A 429 43.26 19.54 -4.56
C GLU A 429 43.18 20.82 -5.40
N ASN A 430 42.96 21.99 -4.78
CA ASN A 430 42.82 23.29 -5.47
C ASN A 430 41.69 23.30 -6.54
N LYS A 431 40.61 22.56 -6.29
CA LYS A 431 39.41 22.52 -7.15
C LYS A 431 38.43 23.63 -6.78
N ASP A 432 37.60 24.03 -7.76
CA ASP A 432 36.53 24.99 -7.53
C ASP A 432 35.42 24.40 -6.64
N VAL A 433 35.28 24.95 -5.44
CA VAL A 433 34.26 24.56 -4.45
C VAL A 433 32.94 25.29 -4.62
N THR A 434 32.81 26.24 -5.56
CA THR A 434 31.62 27.08 -5.71
C THR A 434 30.38 26.26 -6.03
N ARG A 435 30.48 25.27 -6.93
CA ARG A 435 29.38 24.35 -7.25
C ARG A 435 29.02 23.43 -6.09
N LEU A 436 30.02 22.95 -5.35
CA LEU A 436 29.84 22.11 -4.16
C LEU A 436 29.14 22.88 -3.04
N ARG A 437 29.51 24.14 -2.80
CA ARG A 437 28.86 25.01 -1.81
C ARG A 437 27.43 25.33 -2.21
N HIS A 438 27.18 25.63 -3.49
CA HIS A 438 25.82 25.85 -3.97
C HIS A 438 24.94 24.60 -3.82
N PHE A 439 25.48 23.41 -4.13
CA PHE A 439 24.81 22.13 -3.87
C PHE A 439 24.56 21.89 -2.37
N ARG A 440 25.57 22.14 -1.53
CA ARG A 440 25.49 22.01 -0.07
C ARG A 440 24.40 22.93 0.51
N ASP A 441 24.30 24.15 0.02
CA ASP A 441 23.27 25.09 0.46
C ASP A 441 21.87 24.55 0.13
N GLN A 442 21.65 24.02 -1.07
CA GLN A 442 20.36 23.43 -1.43
C GLN A 442 20.04 22.11 -0.69
N ALA A 443 21.04 21.28 -0.39
CA ALA A 443 20.85 19.94 0.17
C ALA A 443 20.89 19.89 1.71
N VAL A 444 21.86 20.56 2.34
CA VAL A 444 22.15 20.49 3.79
C VAL A 444 21.65 21.70 4.54
N HIS A 445 21.57 22.86 3.89
CA HIS A 445 21.07 24.09 4.50
C HIS A 445 19.81 24.59 3.80
N PRO A 446 18.69 23.81 3.80
CA PRO A 446 17.39 24.39 3.52
C PRO A 446 16.98 25.24 4.74
N ASP A 447 17.77 26.28 5.05
CA ASP A 447 17.34 27.44 5.81
C ASP A 447 16.62 28.42 4.87
N GLU A 448 16.07 27.93 3.75
CA GLU A 448 14.95 28.62 3.18
C GLU A 448 13.87 28.67 4.26
N VAL A 449 13.59 29.90 4.65
CA VAL A 449 12.43 30.23 5.44
C VAL A 449 11.26 29.88 4.51
N VAL A 450 10.66 28.69 4.71
CA VAL A 450 9.62 28.16 3.80
C VAL A 450 8.26 28.31 4.46
N GLU A 451 7.30 28.83 3.69
CA GLU A 451 5.91 28.82 4.09
C GLU A 451 5.35 27.39 4.06
N ARG A 452 4.66 26.97 5.12
CA ARG A 452 4.14 25.60 5.29
C ARG A 452 2.68 25.53 4.84
N PRO A 453 2.37 24.98 3.64
CA PRO A 453 1.01 25.02 3.10
C PRO A 453 0.00 24.21 3.92
N PHE A 454 0.47 23.21 4.67
CA PHE A 454 -0.39 22.47 5.59
C PHE A 454 -0.92 23.34 6.75
N VAL A 455 -0.12 24.29 7.26
CA VAL A 455 -0.57 25.24 8.30
C VAL A 455 -1.70 26.12 7.73
N GLU A 456 -1.53 26.63 6.51
CA GLU A 456 -2.58 27.41 5.82
C GLU A 456 -3.86 26.59 5.59
N ASN A 457 -3.73 25.30 5.27
CA ASN A 457 -4.90 24.43 5.15
C ASN A 457 -5.64 24.26 6.48
N LEU A 458 -4.93 24.09 7.60
CA LEU A 458 -5.56 24.01 8.93
C LEU A 458 -6.25 25.33 9.31
N TYR A 459 -5.65 26.46 8.94
CA TYR A 459 -6.23 27.79 9.16
C TYR A 459 -7.51 27.99 8.34
N LYS A 460 -7.48 27.65 7.04
CA LYS A 460 -8.66 27.69 6.15
C LYS A 460 -9.78 26.76 6.61
N GLN A 461 -9.44 25.62 7.22
CA GLN A 461 -10.41 24.71 7.85
C GLN A 461 -10.96 25.24 9.19
N GLY A 462 -10.35 26.29 9.75
CA GLY A 462 -10.69 26.87 11.04
C GLY A 462 -10.18 26.08 12.25
N ILE A 463 -9.37 25.04 12.03
CA ILE A 463 -8.81 24.18 13.09
C ILE A 463 -7.85 24.97 13.98
N ILE A 464 -7.03 25.84 13.38
CA ILE A 464 -6.14 26.78 14.06
C ILE A 464 -6.64 28.22 13.84
N ASP A 465 -6.30 29.13 14.75
CA ASP A 465 -6.58 30.57 14.60
C ASP A 465 -5.44 31.30 13.89
N ASP A 466 -5.65 32.59 13.60
CA ASP A 466 -4.65 33.42 12.93
C ASP A 466 -3.39 33.59 13.79
N ALA A 467 -3.52 33.57 15.13
CA ALA A 467 -2.37 33.63 16.04
C ALA A 467 -1.46 32.39 15.90
N ILE A 468 -2.02 31.18 15.98
CA ILE A 468 -1.29 29.93 15.75
C ILE A 468 -0.73 29.90 14.32
N ARG A 469 -1.51 30.35 13.32
CA ARG A 469 -1.07 30.42 11.93
C ARG A 469 0.13 31.36 11.76
N GLN A 470 0.12 32.55 12.36
CA GLN A 470 1.26 33.48 12.33
C GLN A 470 2.47 32.94 13.11
N GLU A 471 2.28 32.23 14.23
CA GLU A 471 3.36 31.60 14.98
C GLU A 471 4.03 30.45 14.20
N LEU A 472 3.24 29.66 13.45
CA LEU A 472 3.72 28.48 12.74
C LEU A 472 4.06 28.74 11.27
N ASN A 473 3.52 29.80 10.68
CA ASN A 473 3.67 30.17 9.28
C ASN A 473 3.58 31.71 9.07
N PRO A 474 4.50 32.48 9.66
CA PRO A 474 4.59 33.93 9.43
C PRO A 474 4.93 34.24 7.97
N SER A 475 4.71 35.49 7.54
CA SER A 475 5.06 35.94 6.20
C SER A 475 6.55 35.73 5.93
N GLY A 476 6.86 34.97 4.87
CA GLY A 476 8.22 34.58 4.55
C GLY A 476 8.66 33.24 5.15
N GLY A 477 7.86 32.59 6.03
CA GLY A 477 8.03 31.21 6.52
C GLY A 477 8.78 31.05 7.86
N LEU A 478 9.18 29.81 8.20
CA LEU A 478 10.12 29.52 9.30
C LEU A 478 11.13 28.44 8.93
N SER A 479 12.34 28.54 9.47
CA SER A 479 13.27 27.39 9.49
C SER A 479 12.66 26.24 10.30
N ARG A 480 13.05 25.00 9.99
CA ARG A 480 12.50 23.80 10.65
C ARG A 480 12.72 23.81 12.17
N ALA A 481 13.89 24.21 12.63
CA ALA A 481 14.20 24.29 14.06
C ALA A 481 13.29 25.30 14.78
N ASN A 482 13.10 26.48 14.17
CA ASN A 482 12.21 27.51 14.71
C ASN A 482 10.75 27.10 14.66
N PHE A 483 10.32 26.42 13.60
CA PHE A 483 8.98 25.86 13.49
C PHE A 483 8.70 24.81 14.57
N LEU A 484 9.60 23.85 14.79
CA LEU A 484 9.43 22.83 15.84
C LEU A 484 9.41 23.45 17.24
N LYS A 485 10.22 24.50 17.45
CA LYS A 485 10.22 25.27 18.69
C LYS A 485 8.90 26.02 18.88
N ALA A 486 8.34 26.61 17.83
CA ALA A 486 7.04 27.29 17.85
C ALA A 486 5.87 26.32 18.05
N LEU A 487 5.92 25.13 17.43
CA LEU A 487 4.93 24.07 17.60
C LEU A 487 4.87 23.54 19.05
N GLY A 488 6.02 23.47 19.72
CA GLY A 488 6.11 23.13 21.13
C GLY A 488 5.76 21.66 21.44
N LYS A 489 5.22 21.42 22.64
CA LYS A 489 4.83 20.08 23.10
C LYS A 489 3.43 19.71 22.61
N GLN A 490 3.19 18.42 22.45
CA GLN A 490 1.90 17.90 21.97
C GLN A 490 0.74 18.30 22.88
N GLU A 491 0.93 18.17 24.19
CA GLU A 491 -0.10 18.42 25.19
C GLU A 491 -0.54 19.89 25.17
N ASP A 492 0.40 20.81 25.01
CA ASP A 492 0.16 22.25 24.97
C ASP A 492 -0.57 22.64 23.68
N PHE A 493 -0.11 22.13 22.54
CA PHE A 493 -0.77 22.38 21.25
C PHE A 493 -2.19 21.83 21.21
N VAL A 494 -2.39 20.57 21.63
CA VAL A 494 -3.72 19.93 21.70
C VAL A 494 -4.65 20.74 22.60
N ARG A 495 -4.16 21.19 23.76
CA ARG A 495 -4.94 22.03 24.68
C ARG A 495 -5.37 23.35 24.02
N ARG A 496 -4.48 24.01 23.24
CA ARG A 496 -4.82 25.25 22.51
C ARG A 496 -5.94 25.03 21.50
N ILE A 497 -5.83 24.02 20.63
CA ILE A 497 -6.85 23.77 19.60
C ILE A 497 -8.18 23.26 20.17
N ILE A 498 -8.17 22.51 21.26
CA ILE A 498 -9.39 22.11 21.99
C ILE A 498 -10.04 23.31 22.68
N LYS A 499 -9.26 24.21 23.27
CA LYS A 499 -9.80 25.46 23.84
C LYS A 499 -10.42 26.34 22.75
N LYS A 500 -9.81 26.39 21.57
CA LYS A 500 -10.40 27.05 20.40
C LYS A 500 -11.72 26.40 19.97
N LEU A 501 -11.79 25.07 19.93
CA LEU A 501 -13.06 24.37 19.67
C LEU A 501 -14.13 24.77 20.69
N GLN A 502 -13.80 24.81 21.98
CA GLN A 502 -14.73 25.24 23.04
C GLN A 502 -15.27 26.65 22.79
N TYR A 503 -14.37 27.59 22.47
CA TYR A 503 -14.72 28.97 22.14
C TYR A 503 -15.62 29.05 20.90
N ASN A 504 -15.22 28.41 19.81
CA ASN A 504 -15.99 28.36 18.55
C ASN A 504 -17.38 27.74 18.74
N LEU A 505 -17.51 26.72 19.59
CA LEU A 505 -18.81 26.14 19.95
C LEU A 505 -19.64 27.15 20.74
N SER A 506 -19.06 27.78 21.77
CA SER A 506 -19.73 28.77 22.62
C SER A 506 -20.27 29.95 21.80
N ASP A 507 -19.47 30.51 20.89
CA ASP A 507 -19.87 31.62 20.01
C ASP A 507 -21.04 31.22 19.09
N LYS A 508 -21.02 29.99 18.55
CA LYS A 508 -22.11 29.51 17.68
C LYS A 508 -23.39 29.18 18.45
N LEU A 509 -23.30 28.90 19.75
CA LEU A 509 -24.48 28.73 20.60
C LEU A 509 -25.18 30.07 20.85
N ASP A 510 -24.46 31.20 20.81
CA ASP A 510 -25.02 32.55 20.99
C ASP A 510 -25.75 33.09 19.74
N ALA A 511 -25.41 32.60 18.54
CA ALA A 511 -26.06 32.99 17.29
C ALA A 511 -27.46 32.35 17.17
N SER A 512 -28.49 33.21 17.17
CA SER A 512 -29.95 32.98 17.20
C SER A 512 -30.44 31.52 17.17
N GLU A 513 -31.22 31.16 18.18
CA GLU A 513 -31.80 29.84 18.39
C GLU A 513 -32.71 29.42 17.22
N ASP A 514 -32.16 28.67 16.27
CA ASP A 514 -32.98 27.95 15.28
C ASP A 514 -33.69 26.80 16.01
N LYS A 515 -34.83 27.09 16.65
CA LYS A 515 -35.69 26.14 17.37
C LYS A 515 -36.63 25.40 16.42
N SER A 516 -36.13 25.03 15.24
CA SER A 516 -36.92 24.26 14.30
C SER A 516 -37.35 22.92 14.93
N GLY A 517 -38.52 22.41 14.57
CA GLY A 517 -38.96 21.08 15.04
C GLY A 517 -37.95 19.98 14.68
N GLU A 518 -37.17 20.19 13.62
CA GLU A 518 -36.10 19.29 13.20
C GLU A 518 -34.94 19.23 14.20
N ILE A 519 -34.47 20.36 14.76
CA ILE A 519 -33.40 20.32 15.75
C ILE A 519 -33.85 19.65 17.05
N VAL A 520 -35.12 19.83 17.43
CA VAL A 520 -35.72 19.20 18.61
C VAL A 520 -35.73 17.68 18.40
N ALA A 521 -36.25 17.20 17.27
CA ALA A 521 -36.29 15.78 16.94
C ALA A 521 -34.89 15.14 16.92
N ARG A 522 -33.92 15.79 16.27
CA ARG A 522 -32.52 15.31 16.23
C ARG A 522 -31.88 15.31 17.61
N THR A 523 -32.17 16.30 18.45
CA THR A 523 -31.65 16.36 19.82
C THR A 523 -32.25 15.25 20.68
N THR A 524 -33.56 14.98 20.56
CA THR A 524 -34.23 13.86 21.23
C THR A 524 -33.59 12.53 20.84
N GLU A 525 -33.38 12.30 19.53
CA GLU A 525 -32.73 11.09 19.02
C GLU A 525 -31.30 10.94 19.58
N ARG A 526 -30.48 12.00 19.54
CA ARG A 526 -29.11 11.97 20.07
C ARG A 526 -29.09 11.77 21.58
N LEU A 527 -30.00 12.38 22.32
CA LEU A 527 -30.10 12.22 23.76
C LEU A 527 -30.47 10.78 24.14
N ALA A 528 -31.46 10.21 23.45
CA ALA A 528 -31.84 8.80 23.61
C ALA A 528 -30.63 7.89 23.32
N GLN A 529 -29.89 8.13 22.24
CA GLN A 529 -28.68 7.37 21.91
C GLN A 529 -27.61 7.45 23.02
N LEU A 530 -27.33 8.66 23.54
CA LEU A 530 -26.33 8.84 24.60
C LEU A 530 -26.75 8.18 25.93
N GLN A 531 -28.02 8.30 26.31
CA GLN A 531 -28.55 7.64 27.50
C GLN A 531 -28.58 6.11 27.35
N MET A 532 -28.95 5.59 26.18
CA MET A 532 -28.88 4.15 25.90
C MET A 532 -27.45 3.62 25.96
N LYS A 533 -26.44 4.40 25.54
CA LYS A 533 -25.02 4.01 25.73
C LYS A 533 -24.63 3.85 27.20
N GLN A 534 -25.17 4.69 28.09
CA GLN A 534 -24.93 4.54 29.53
C GLN A 534 -25.59 3.27 30.09
N LEU A 535 -26.82 2.99 29.68
CA LEU A 535 -27.50 1.74 30.06
C LEU A 535 -26.79 0.50 29.51
N ASP A 536 -26.24 0.58 28.29
CA ASP A 536 -25.44 -0.49 27.69
C ASP A 536 -24.15 -0.72 28.47
N ALA A 537 -23.46 0.33 28.89
CA ALA A 537 -22.29 0.22 29.76
C ALA A 537 -22.65 -0.40 31.13
N GLU A 538 -23.76 0.02 31.74
CA GLU A 538 -24.25 -0.53 33.02
C GLU A 538 -24.60 -2.02 32.87
N ALA A 539 -25.44 -2.38 31.90
CA ALA A 539 -25.82 -3.76 31.64
C ALA A 539 -24.60 -4.64 31.37
N LYS A 540 -23.65 -4.17 30.56
CA LYS A 540 -22.39 -4.89 30.31
C LYS A 540 -21.59 -5.11 31.57
N SER A 541 -21.47 -4.12 32.45
CA SER A 541 -20.75 -4.29 33.72
C SER A 541 -21.32 -5.38 34.63
N ILE A 542 -22.60 -5.76 34.44
CA ILE A 542 -23.28 -6.80 35.23
C ILE A 542 -23.00 -8.21 34.71
N TYR A 543 -23.04 -8.42 33.39
CA TYR A 543 -22.88 -9.76 32.79
C TYR A 543 -21.45 -10.03 32.28
N VAL A 544 -20.69 -8.99 31.94
CA VAL A 544 -19.29 -9.08 31.53
C VAL A 544 -18.41 -9.03 32.77
N THR A 545 -18.31 -10.16 33.45
CA THR A 545 -17.53 -10.30 34.70
C THR A 545 -16.42 -11.35 34.54
N PRO A 546 -15.41 -11.37 35.42
CA PRO A 546 -14.38 -12.42 35.41
C PRO A 546 -14.96 -13.85 35.50
N GLY A 547 -16.15 -14.02 36.08
CA GLY A 547 -16.85 -15.30 36.19
C GLY A 547 -17.61 -15.73 34.92
N LEU A 548 -17.66 -14.90 33.87
CA LEU A 548 -18.45 -15.15 32.66
C LEU A 548 -18.02 -16.44 31.94
N PHE A 549 -16.73 -16.73 31.93
CA PHE A 549 -16.14 -17.89 31.26
C PHE A 549 -15.64 -18.97 32.23
N ALA A 550 -15.87 -18.82 33.54
CA ALA A 550 -15.52 -19.81 34.56
C ALA A 550 -16.32 -21.12 34.42
N ASP A 551 -15.95 -22.16 35.16
CA ASP A 551 -16.72 -23.40 35.27
C ASP A 551 -17.13 -23.66 36.74
N PRO A 552 -18.42 -23.57 37.10
CA PRO A 552 -19.55 -23.18 36.25
C PRO A 552 -19.56 -21.67 35.92
N PRO A 553 -20.17 -21.25 34.78
CA PRO A 553 -20.22 -19.85 34.38
C PRO A 553 -21.23 -19.03 35.20
N SER A 554 -20.87 -17.78 35.53
CA SER A 554 -21.76 -16.80 36.17
C SER A 554 -22.24 -15.77 35.14
N TYR A 555 -23.44 -15.98 34.58
CA TYR A 555 -23.93 -15.17 33.46
C TYR A 555 -24.59 -13.84 33.86
N ASN A 556 -25.36 -13.77 34.96
CA ASN A 556 -26.11 -12.57 35.37
C ASN A 556 -26.98 -11.90 34.28
N PHE A 557 -27.42 -12.66 33.27
CA PHE A 557 -28.21 -12.14 32.13
C PHE A 557 -29.55 -11.54 32.53
N ASP A 558 -30.19 -12.13 33.54
CA ASP A 558 -31.43 -11.64 34.15
C ASP A 558 -31.25 -10.22 34.70
N LYS A 559 -30.20 -9.99 35.49
CA LYS A 559 -29.89 -8.67 36.07
C LYS A 559 -29.49 -7.65 35.01
N ALA A 560 -28.80 -8.08 33.95
CA ALA A 560 -28.46 -7.19 32.83
C ALA A 560 -29.72 -6.72 32.09
N LEU A 561 -30.73 -7.58 31.92
CA LEU A 561 -32.02 -7.19 31.33
C LEU A 561 -32.82 -6.24 32.25
N GLU A 562 -32.65 -6.36 33.57
CA GLU A 562 -33.32 -5.48 34.52
C GLU A 562 -32.97 -4.00 34.34
N VAL A 563 -31.79 -3.69 33.79
CA VAL A 563 -31.36 -2.32 33.50
C VAL A 563 -32.32 -1.63 32.53
N TYR A 564 -32.88 -2.39 31.58
CA TYR A 564 -33.72 -1.87 30.53
C TYR A 564 -35.22 -1.87 30.85
N GLN A 565 -35.64 -2.32 32.03
CA GLN A 565 -37.08 -2.46 32.33
C GLN A 565 -37.88 -1.18 32.03
N PRO A 566 -39.08 -1.27 31.42
CA PRO A 566 -39.84 -0.10 30.95
C PRO A 566 -40.04 0.98 32.02
N ASP A 567 -40.29 0.58 33.26
CA ASP A 567 -40.43 1.52 34.39
C ASP A 567 -39.16 2.36 34.61
N LYS A 568 -37.98 1.75 34.49
CA LYS A 568 -36.68 2.45 34.61
C LYS A 568 -36.44 3.37 33.41
N ILE A 569 -36.81 2.95 32.21
CA ILE A 569 -36.69 3.77 30.99
C ILE A 569 -37.55 5.03 31.09
N LYS A 570 -38.80 4.88 31.53
CA LYS A 570 -39.71 6.03 31.78
C LYS A 570 -39.15 6.97 32.86
N GLN A 571 -38.59 6.42 33.93
CA GLN A 571 -37.92 7.23 34.95
C GLN A 571 -36.68 7.95 34.41
N LEU A 572 -35.92 7.32 33.52
CA LEU A 572 -34.74 7.89 32.88
C LEU A 572 -35.10 9.07 31.96
N ALA A 573 -36.20 8.96 31.20
CA ALA A 573 -36.70 10.04 30.35
C ALA A 573 -37.05 11.31 31.16
N ASN A 574 -37.50 11.14 32.41
CA ASN A 574 -37.77 12.25 33.33
C ASN A 574 -36.48 12.93 33.85
N ARG A 575 -35.29 12.36 33.62
CA ARG A 575 -33.99 12.92 34.06
C ARG A 575 -33.38 13.90 33.05
N LEU A 576 -34.18 14.78 32.45
CA LEU A 576 -33.64 15.90 31.65
C LEU A 576 -32.70 16.82 32.45
N GLU A 577 -32.63 16.65 33.77
CA GLU A 577 -31.73 17.31 34.71
C GLU A 577 -30.24 17.09 34.42
N ASN A 578 -29.85 16.03 33.68
CA ASN A 578 -28.45 15.89 33.25
C ASN A 578 -28.14 16.87 32.11
N LYS A 579 -27.88 18.12 32.49
CA LYS A 579 -27.59 19.23 31.59
C LYS A 579 -26.38 18.97 30.68
N GLU A 580 -25.41 18.16 31.11
CA GLU A 580 -24.23 17.81 30.31
C GLU A 580 -24.59 16.90 29.14
N LEU A 581 -25.33 15.81 29.39
CA LEU A 581 -25.82 14.90 28.34
C LEU A 581 -26.69 15.63 27.32
N PHE A 582 -27.62 16.46 27.80
CA PHE A 582 -28.46 17.28 26.94
C PHE A 582 -27.62 18.22 26.06
N THR A 583 -26.60 18.87 26.63
CA THR A 583 -25.70 19.76 25.90
C THR A 583 -24.92 19.01 24.81
N LYS A 584 -24.42 17.81 25.10
CA LYS A 584 -23.76 16.95 24.10
C LYS A 584 -24.70 16.61 22.95
N ALA A 585 -25.91 16.14 23.27
CA ALA A 585 -26.92 15.78 22.27
C ALA A 585 -27.30 16.95 21.38
N TYR A 586 -27.50 18.14 21.96
CA TYR A 586 -27.81 19.36 21.23
C TYR A 586 -26.70 19.77 20.26
N ILE A 587 -25.44 19.73 20.71
CA ILE A 587 -24.27 20.05 19.90
C ILE A 587 -24.16 19.06 18.72
N GLU A 588 -24.27 17.76 18.98
CA GLU A 588 -24.22 16.73 17.92
C GLU A 588 -25.39 16.86 16.92
N ALA A 589 -26.58 17.24 17.38
CA ALA A 589 -27.73 17.47 16.53
C ALA A 589 -27.53 18.70 15.61
N ARG A 590 -26.95 19.77 16.16
CA ARG A 590 -26.75 21.05 15.46
C ARG A 590 -25.57 20.99 14.49
N PHE A 591 -24.47 20.35 14.87
CA PHE A 591 -23.26 20.23 14.06
C PHE A 591 -23.22 18.83 13.43
N SER A 592 -24.11 18.60 12.46
CA SER A 592 -24.06 17.38 11.65
C SER A 592 -22.69 17.24 10.99
N PRO A 593 -22.14 16.01 10.85
CA PRO A 593 -20.82 15.80 10.30
C PRO A 593 -20.76 16.41 8.90
N LYS A 594 -19.90 17.43 8.74
CA LYS A 594 -19.50 17.86 7.40
C LYS A 594 -18.80 16.65 6.77
N SER A 595 -19.29 16.18 5.63
CA SER A 595 -18.58 15.18 4.84
C SER A 595 -17.13 15.66 4.69
N PRO A 596 -16.12 14.85 5.06
CA PRO A 596 -14.74 15.28 5.02
C PRO A 596 -14.42 15.84 3.63
N GLY A 597 -14.17 17.15 3.57
CA GLY A 597 -14.33 17.98 2.37
C GLY A 597 -13.26 17.81 1.29
N GLY A 598 -12.56 16.68 1.24
CA GLY A 598 -11.49 16.43 0.27
C GLY A 598 -11.60 15.04 -0.32
N GLY A 599 -11.87 14.96 -1.62
CA GLY A 599 -11.66 13.73 -2.37
C GLY A 599 -10.17 13.38 -2.38
N TYR A 600 -9.82 12.18 -1.92
CA TYR A 600 -8.45 11.69 -2.03
C TYR A 600 -8.11 11.43 -3.49
N LYS A 601 -6.89 11.82 -3.91
CA LYS A 601 -6.38 11.62 -5.27
C LYS A 601 -6.19 10.14 -5.60
N SER A 602 -5.86 9.33 -4.59
CA SER A 602 -5.64 7.89 -4.73
C SER A 602 -5.86 7.15 -3.41
N LYS A 603 -5.80 5.81 -3.46
CA LYS A 603 -5.82 4.98 -2.23
C LYS A 603 -4.58 5.20 -1.36
N MET A 604 -3.43 5.47 -1.97
CA MET A 604 -2.20 5.76 -1.25
C MET A 604 -2.29 7.13 -0.57
N ASP A 605 -2.79 8.14 -1.27
CA ASP A 605 -3.05 9.47 -0.71
C ASP A 605 -4.03 9.39 0.47
N LYS A 606 -5.11 8.61 0.33
CA LYS A 606 -6.06 8.34 1.42
C LYS A 606 -5.37 7.75 2.64
N PHE A 607 -4.55 6.73 2.44
CA PHE A 607 -3.82 6.08 3.53
C PHE A 607 -2.88 7.04 4.24
N LEU A 608 -2.00 7.71 3.49
CA LEU A 608 -0.99 8.62 4.02
C LEU A 608 -1.59 9.86 4.69
N SER A 609 -2.78 10.28 4.28
CA SER A 609 -3.52 11.40 4.90
C SER A 609 -4.24 11.00 6.19
N GLN A 610 -4.49 9.71 6.42
CA GLN A 610 -5.27 9.20 7.55
C GLN A 610 -4.41 8.57 8.66
N ILE A 611 -3.08 8.53 8.48
CA ILE A 611 -2.14 8.05 9.50
C ILE A 611 -1.35 9.22 10.08
N LYS A 612 -0.74 9.03 11.25
CA LYS A 612 0.04 10.07 11.95
C LYS A 612 1.45 10.20 11.37
N ILE A 613 1.52 10.43 10.07
CA ILE A 613 2.74 10.85 9.40
C ILE A 613 2.66 12.34 9.07
N PRO A 614 3.81 12.99 8.92
CA PRO A 614 3.88 14.37 8.48
C PRO A 614 3.16 14.67 7.15
N GLN A 615 2.62 15.88 7.03
CA GLN A 615 1.89 16.32 5.85
C GLN A 615 2.57 17.53 5.21
N SER A 616 2.79 17.48 3.89
CA SER A 616 3.43 18.56 3.12
C SER A 616 2.48 19.70 2.74
N GLY A 617 1.17 19.50 2.87
CA GLY A 617 0.18 20.31 2.14
C GLY A 617 0.19 20.00 0.64
N HIS A 618 -0.77 20.50 -0.13
CA HIS A 618 -0.67 20.41 -1.58
C HIS A 618 0.43 21.39 -2.03
N PRO A 619 1.57 20.92 -2.57
CA PRO A 619 2.57 21.84 -3.09
C PRO A 619 1.94 22.63 -4.23
N THR A 620 2.09 23.95 -4.19
CA THR A 620 1.70 24.87 -5.27
C THR A 620 2.60 24.71 -6.48
N ASP A 621 3.82 24.21 -6.30
CA ASP A 621 4.70 23.90 -7.41
C ASP A 621 4.73 22.38 -7.67
N PRO A 622 4.49 21.95 -8.93
CA PRO A 622 4.91 20.64 -9.33
C PRO A 622 6.43 20.61 -9.15
N ILE A 623 6.91 19.92 -8.11
CA ILE A 623 8.29 19.45 -8.08
C ILE A 623 8.51 18.84 -9.47
N ASN A 624 9.47 19.36 -10.23
CA ASN A 624 9.83 18.81 -11.55
C ASN A 624 10.24 17.36 -11.30
N LYS A 625 9.27 16.43 -11.38
CA LYS A 625 9.44 15.03 -11.00
C LYS A 625 10.22 14.27 -12.08
N ALA A 626 11.42 14.72 -12.45
CA ALA A 626 12.29 13.88 -13.29
C ALA A 626 12.53 12.53 -12.57
N GLY A 627 12.61 11.42 -13.34
CA GLY A 627 12.91 10.09 -12.81
C GLY A 627 11.73 9.12 -12.65
N ILE A 628 11.94 8.04 -11.90
CA ILE A 628 11.06 6.88 -11.78
C ILE A 628 9.70 7.21 -11.17
N THR A 629 9.62 8.23 -10.31
CA THR A 629 8.36 8.60 -9.63
C THR A 629 7.31 9.15 -10.55
N ASN A 630 7.70 9.71 -11.71
CA ASN A 630 6.76 10.09 -12.75
C ASN A 630 6.12 8.88 -13.45
N GLN A 631 6.80 7.74 -13.47
CA GLN A 631 6.26 6.51 -14.05
C GLN A 631 5.38 5.72 -13.05
N LEU A 632 5.56 5.98 -11.76
CA LEU A 632 4.74 5.40 -10.68
C LEU A 632 3.48 6.24 -10.49
N ARG A 633 2.39 5.84 -11.17
CA ARG A 633 1.08 6.49 -11.03
C ARG A 633 0.66 6.59 -9.56
N ASP A 634 0.21 7.77 -9.14
CA ASP A 634 -0.24 8.06 -7.78
C ASP A 634 0.86 7.91 -6.71
N PHE A 635 2.14 7.97 -7.10
CA PHE A 635 3.25 8.00 -6.17
C PHE A 635 3.23 9.26 -5.31
N ASP A 636 3.48 9.05 -4.02
CA ASP A 636 3.39 10.06 -2.99
C ASP A 636 4.71 10.12 -2.20
N GLU A 637 5.37 11.27 -2.24
CA GLU A 637 6.66 11.48 -1.58
C GLU A 637 6.57 11.35 -0.05
N ARG A 638 5.37 11.46 0.56
CA ARG A 638 5.17 11.18 2.00
C ARG A 638 5.53 9.73 2.38
N LEU A 639 5.67 8.82 1.41
CA LEU A 639 6.16 7.46 1.65
C LEU A 639 7.58 7.40 2.20
N SER A 640 8.39 8.44 2.02
CA SER A 640 9.72 8.55 2.64
C SER A 640 9.64 8.41 4.17
N ALA A 641 8.53 8.84 4.80
CA ALA A 641 8.32 8.68 6.24
C ALA A 641 8.26 7.21 6.68
N ILE A 642 7.81 6.33 5.78
CA ILE A 642 7.76 4.88 5.98
C ILE A 642 9.11 4.26 5.63
N TYR A 643 9.85 4.81 4.67
CA TYR A 643 11.21 4.35 4.38
C TYR A 643 12.16 4.58 5.56
N LEU A 644 12.21 5.81 6.08
CA LEU A 644 13.10 6.19 7.18
C LEU A 644 12.76 5.47 8.48
N LYS A 645 11.46 5.36 8.75
CA LYS A 645 10.94 4.58 9.87
C LYS A 645 9.90 3.62 9.33
N PRO A 646 10.28 2.37 9.00
CA PRO A 646 9.35 1.32 8.60
C PRO A 646 8.20 1.20 9.59
N LEU A 647 6.99 0.92 9.11
CA LEU A 647 5.84 0.69 9.98
C LEU A 647 6.11 -0.57 10.80
N GLU A 648 6.08 -0.45 12.11
CA GLU A 648 6.24 -1.56 13.05
C GLU A 648 4.89 -2.23 13.38
N ILE A 649 4.93 -3.38 14.03
CA ILE A 649 3.72 -3.97 14.61
C ILE A 649 3.25 -3.06 15.74
N ARG A 650 1.96 -2.68 15.77
CA ARG A 650 1.40 -1.67 16.69
C ARG A 650 2.09 -0.30 16.57
N ASP A 651 2.41 0.09 15.34
CA ASP A 651 3.00 1.40 15.11
C ASP A 651 2.06 2.51 15.59
N SER A 652 2.54 3.33 16.52
CA SER A 652 1.81 4.49 17.06
C SER A 652 1.22 5.43 16.00
N ARG A 653 1.78 5.41 14.78
CA ARG A 653 1.28 6.18 13.63
C ARG A 653 -0.04 5.65 13.08
N LEU A 654 -0.38 4.39 13.34
CA LEU A 654 -1.63 3.75 12.92
C LEU A 654 -2.68 3.73 14.04
N ASP A 655 -2.28 3.89 15.29
CA ASP A 655 -3.18 3.86 16.45
C ASP A 655 -4.27 4.94 16.38
N ARG A 656 -5.51 4.58 16.73
CA ARG A 656 -6.68 5.47 16.65
C ARG A 656 -6.90 6.09 15.25
N THR A 657 -6.50 5.35 14.22
CA THR A 657 -6.80 5.68 12.81
C THR A 657 -7.61 4.56 12.19
N PRO A 658 -8.24 4.79 11.02
CA PRO A 658 -8.89 3.72 10.28
C PRO A 658 -7.95 2.56 9.93
N TYR A 659 -6.63 2.72 10.01
CA TYR A 659 -5.63 1.72 9.66
C TYR A 659 -4.94 1.07 10.87
N ALA A 660 -5.49 1.21 12.08
CA ALA A 660 -4.97 0.55 13.28
C ALA A 660 -4.79 -0.98 13.12
N ARG A 661 -5.68 -1.63 12.35
CA ARG A 661 -5.58 -3.07 11.99
C ARG A 661 -5.00 -3.33 10.59
N LEU A 662 -4.08 -2.50 10.11
CA LEU A 662 -3.38 -2.80 8.86
C LEU A 662 -2.70 -4.18 8.98
N THR A 663 -2.95 -5.09 8.04
CA THR A 663 -2.44 -6.47 8.18
C THR A 663 -0.91 -6.52 8.10
N ASP A 664 -0.30 -7.50 8.75
CA ASP A 664 1.16 -7.72 8.74
C ASP A 664 1.71 -7.75 7.31
N GLN A 665 1.07 -8.54 6.44
CA GLN A 665 1.45 -8.65 5.02
C GLN A 665 1.34 -7.32 4.28
N ALA A 666 0.32 -6.51 4.55
CA ALA A 666 0.16 -5.21 3.90
C ALA A 666 1.25 -4.23 4.34
N ARG A 667 1.53 -4.20 5.64
CA ARG A 667 2.59 -3.42 6.28
C ARG A 667 3.97 -3.81 5.73
N GLU A 668 4.30 -5.09 5.71
CA GLU A 668 5.57 -5.61 5.19
C GLU A 668 5.75 -5.32 3.71
N ASN A 669 4.71 -5.53 2.89
CA ASN A 669 4.76 -5.21 1.47
C ASN A 669 4.97 -3.71 1.23
N LEU A 670 4.32 -2.85 2.04
CA LEU A 670 4.48 -1.40 1.95
C LEU A 670 5.88 -0.96 2.38
N ASN A 671 6.40 -1.49 3.49
CA ASN A 671 7.76 -1.23 3.95
C ASN A 671 8.78 -1.68 2.89
N LYS A 672 8.62 -2.89 2.35
CA LYS A 672 9.51 -3.44 1.32
C LYS A 672 9.50 -2.61 0.05
N ILE A 673 8.34 -2.18 -0.43
CA ILE A 673 8.30 -1.41 -1.67
C ILE A 673 8.78 0.03 -1.48
N ALA A 674 8.52 0.64 -0.32
CA ALA A 674 9.13 1.92 0.02
C ALA A 674 10.65 1.77 0.06
N HIS A 675 11.17 0.73 0.72
CA HIS A 675 12.60 0.41 0.73
C HIS A 675 13.16 0.25 -0.68
N ASP A 676 12.59 -0.61 -1.52
CA ASP A 676 13.08 -0.88 -2.87
C ASP A 676 13.09 0.39 -3.76
N ILE A 677 12.11 1.28 -3.62
CA ILE A 677 12.04 2.52 -4.39
C ILE A 677 13.11 3.51 -3.92
N TYR A 678 13.25 3.69 -2.61
CA TYR A 678 14.12 4.73 -2.06
C TYR A 678 15.59 4.30 -1.96
N SER A 679 15.90 3.03 -1.67
CA SER A 679 17.28 2.53 -1.62
C SER A 679 17.94 2.45 -2.99
N ARG A 680 17.15 2.22 -4.05
CA ARG A 680 17.63 2.13 -5.43
C ARG A 680 17.23 3.35 -6.27
N ARG A 681 16.85 4.46 -5.64
CA ARG A 681 16.25 5.59 -6.35
C ARG A 681 17.15 6.14 -7.46
N GLN A 682 18.43 6.35 -7.17
CA GLN A 682 19.43 6.79 -8.14
C GLN A 682 19.54 5.84 -9.33
N GLU A 683 19.67 4.54 -9.06
CA GLU A 683 19.73 3.51 -10.08
C GLU A 683 18.47 3.55 -10.94
N LEU A 684 17.28 3.59 -10.33
CA LEU A 684 16.00 3.63 -11.03
C LEU A 684 15.80 4.90 -11.86
N ASP A 685 16.28 6.05 -11.39
CA ASP A 685 16.24 7.32 -12.11
C ASP A 685 17.21 7.31 -13.31
N LYS A 686 18.43 6.76 -13.13
CA LYS A 686 19.38 6.50 -14.22
C LYS A 686 18.80 5.54 -15.24
N LEU A 687 18.22 4.41 -14.80
CA LEU A 687 17.54 3.43 -15.65
C LEU A 687 16.38 4.05 -16.43
N SER A 688 15.57 4.90 -15.79
CA SER A 688 14.48 5.64 -16.43
C SER A 688 15.01 6.55 -17.54
N SER A 689 16.09 7.30 -17.26
CA SER A 689 16.70 8.23 -18.22
C SER A 689 17.35 7.49 -19.39
N ILE A 690 18.12 6.44 -19.09
CA ILE A 690 18.76 5.55 -20.05
C ILE A 690 17.72 4.91 -20.98
N LYS A 691 16.58 4.47 -20.44
CA LYS A 691 15.50 3.91 -21.26
C LYS A 691 15.02 4.90 -22.31
N THR A 692 14.77 6.16 -21.92
CA THR A 692 14.31 7.21 -22.85
C THR A 692 15.37 7.52 -23.91
N THR A 693 16.65 7.62 -23.52
CA THR A 693 17.76 7.86 -24.45
C THR A 693 17.90 6.72 -25.46
N TRP A 694 17.93 5.47 -25.00
CA TRP A 694 18.06 4.32 -25.89
C TRP A 694 16.84 4.14 -26.78
N GLU A 695 15.63 4.43 -26.31
CA GLU A 695 14.43 4.40 -27.16
C GLU A 695 14.60 5.34 -28.37
N ALA A 696 15.03 6.59 -28.13
CA ALA A 696 15.27 7.56 -29.20
C ALA A 696 16.42 7.15 -30.14
N GLU A 697 17.52 6.62 -29.59
CA GLU A 697 18.65 6.16 -30.40
C GLU A 697 18.33 4.92 -31.24
N ILE A 698 17.57 3.97 -30.69
CA ILE A 698 17.06 2.79 -31.40
C ILE A 698 16.16 3.25 -32.55
N GLU A 699 15.21 4.16 -32.30
CA GLU A 699 14.33 4.69 -33.33
C GLU A 699 15.10 5.42 -34.44
N LYS A 700 16.09 6.23 -34.07
CA LYS A 700 16.95 6.93 -35.04
C LYS A 700 17.75 5.95 -35.89
N PHE A 701 18.37 4.94 -35.28
CA PHE A 701 19.09 3.89 -36.00
C PHE A 701 18.17 3.17 -37.00
N GLU A 702 16.96 2.80 -36.58
CA GLU A 702 15.97 2.13 -37.44
C GLU A 702 15.53 3.01 -38.62
N GLN A 703 15.41 4.33 -38.43
CA GLN A 703 15.10 5.28 -39.50
C GLN A 703 16.25 5.38 -40.51
N ASP A 704 17.48 5.57 -40.02
CA ASP A 704 18.69 5.68 -40.83
C ASP A 704 18.96 4.39 -41.64
N HIS A 705 18.58 3.24 -41.08
CA HIS A 705 18.77 1.91 -41.68
C HIS A 705 17.49 1.30 -42.27
N SER A 706 16.48 2.11 -42.56
CA SER A 706 15.14 1.65 -43.00
C SER A 706 15.15 0.70 -44.22
N LYS A 707 16.09 0.87 -45.16
CA LYS A 707 16.27 0.00 -46.34
C LYS A 707 16.87 -1.38 -45.99
N GLN A 708 17.54 -1.48 -44.85
CA GLN A 708 18.21 -2.69 -44.39
C GLN A 708 17.33 -3.56 -43.49
N ILE A 709 16.25 -2.99 -42.93
CA ILE A 709 15.29 -3.67 -42.04
C ILE A 709 14.84 -5.05 -42.58
N PRO A 710 14.44 -5.21 -43.87
CA PRO A 710 14.00 -6.53 -44.36
C PRO A 710 15.09 -7.60 -44.29
N GLN A 711 16.36 -7.20 -44.42
CA GLN A 711 17.49 -8.10 -44.37
C GLN A 711 17.91 -8.39 -42.92
N MET A 712 17.86 -7.38 -42.04
CA MET A 712 18.02 -7.57 -40.59
C MET A 712 16.98 -8.55 -40.04
N LEU A 713 15.70 -8.39 -40.44
CA LEU A 713 14.60 -9.29 -40.09
C LEU A 713 14.94 -10.75 -40.42
N LYS A 714 15.37 -11.03 -41.65
CA LYS A 714 15.76 -12.38 -42.08
C LYS A 714 16.90 -12.96 -41.24
N ILE A 715 17.90 -12.14 -40.91
CA ILE A 715 19.03 -12.60 -40.10
C ILE A 715 18.57 -12.91 -38.67
N MET A 716 17.73 -12.06 -38.08
CA MET A 716 17.15 -12.30 -36.75
C MET A 716 16.29 -13.58 -36.72
N GLU A 717 15.40 -13.74 -37.69
CA GLU A 717 14.55 -14.93 -37.86
C GLU A 717 15.40 -16.21 -37.96
N SER A 718 16.41 -16.21 -38.85
CA SER A 718 17.28 -17.38 -39.02
C SER A 718 18.08 -17.72 -37.77
N SER A 719 18.56 -16.71 -37.03
CA SER A 719 19.36 -16.93 -35.83
C SER A 719 18.49 -17.50 -34.70
N LEU A 720 17.26 -17.02 -34.54
CA LEU A 720 16.32 -17.61 -33.58
C LEU A 720 15.91 -19.04 -33.96
N GLN A 721 15.65 -19.31 -35.24
CA GLN A 721 15.37 -20.67 -35.73
C GLN A 721 16.54 -21.63 -35.49
N ASP A 722 17.77 -21.18 -35.75
CA ASP A 722 18.99 -21.95 -35.47
C ASP A 722 19.07 -22.33 -33.99
N THR A 723 18.70 -21.40 -33.12
CA THR A 723 18.74 -21.60 -31.67
C THR A 723 17.72 -22.66 -31.22
N ILE A 724 16.51 -22.60 -31.77
CA ILE A 724 15.44 -23.56 -31.48
C ILE A 724 15.84 -24.96 -31.94
N ALA A 725 16.40 -25.08 -33.14
CA ALA A 725 16.85 -26.34 -33.70
C ALA A 725 17.96 -26.98 -32.85
N TYR A 726 18.95 -26.20 -32.44
CA TYR A 726 20.06 -26.66 -31.60
C TYR A 726 19.60 -27.16 -30.22
N GLU A 727 18.73 -26.42 -29.55
CA GLU A 727 18.21 -26.82 -28.22
C GLU A 727 17.33 -28.07 -28.28
N ILE A 728 16.56 -28.26 -29.36
CA ILE A 728 15.76 -29.47 -29.57
C ILE A 728 16.67 -30.68 -29.81
N ALA A 729 17.75 -30.52 -30.56
CA ALA A 729 18.67 -31.60 -30.90
C ALA A 729 19.50 -32.10 -29.70
N ASN A 730 19.72 -31.27 -28.68
CA ASN A 730 20.59 -31.59 -27.54
C ASN A 730 19.86 -31.98 -26.24
N ARG A 731 18.55 -32.28 -26.31
CA ARG A 731 17.74 -32.73 -25.17
C ARG A 731 17.22 -34.15 -25.39
N SER A 732 17.03 -34.91 -24.31
CA SER A 732 16.42 -36.24 -24.40
C SER A 732 14.98 -36.16 -24.93
N PRO A 733 14.41 -37.21 -25.56
CA PRO A 733 13.10 -37.13 -26.22
C PRO A 733 11.95 -36.63 -25.32
N ALA A 734 11.94 -37.03 -24.05
CA ALA A 734 10.97 -36.57 -23.05
C ALA A 734 11.17 -35.09 -22.67
N GLN A 735 12.44 -34.66 -22.52
CA GLN A 735 12.80 -33.28 -22.26
C GLN A 735 12.61 -32.37 -23.49
N ALA A 736 12.77 -32.90 -24.70
CA ALA A 736 12.57 -32.21 -25.96
C ALA A 736 11.09 -31.92 -26.19
N ASN A 737 10.16 -32.81 -25.82
CA ASN A 737 8.72 -32.54 -25.89
C ASN A 737 8.26 -31.52 -24.84
N SER A 738 8.74 -31.63 -23.59
CA SER A 738 8.50 -30.62 -22.54
C SER A 738 9.10 -29.26 -22.90
N PHE A 739 10.30 -29.25 -23.48
CA PHE A 739 10.96 -28.04 -23.95
C PHE A 739 10.28 -27.47 -25.21
N LYS A 740 9.87 -28.27 -26.19
CA LYS A 740 9.02 -27.82 -27.32
C LYS A 740 7.73 -27.20 -26.83
N GLN A 741 7.09 -27.74 -25.78
CA GLN A 741 5.93 -27.13 -25.14
C GLN A 741 6.27 -25.85 -24.36
N ARG A 742 7.43 -25.77 -23.69
CA ARG A 742 7.91 -24.54 -23.02
C ARG A 742 8.32 -23.46 -24.01
N ILE A 743 8.98 -23.81 -25.10
CA ILE A 743 9.31 -22.96 -26.25
C ILE A 743 8.01 -22.52 -26.93
N ALA A 744 7.07 -23.42 -27.17
CA ALA A 744 5.76 -23.08 -27.70
C ALA A 744 4.99 -22.17 -26.73
N ARG A 745 5.06 -22.35 -25.40
CA ARG A 745 4.45 -21.40 -24.43
C ARG A 745 5.20 -20.07 -24.36
N PHE A 746 6.53 -20.09 -24.39
CA PHE A 746 7.39 -18.90 -24.48
C PHE A 746 7.05 -18.11 -25.75
N PHE A 747 6.81 -18.81 -26.86
CA PHE A 747 6.47 -18.27 -28.17
C PHE A 747 4.97 -18.03 -28.44
N LEU A 748 4.05 -18.66 -27.71
CA LEU A 748 2.61 -18.42 -27.79
C LEU A 748 2.18 -17.33 -26.80
N SER A 749 2.93 -17.13 -25.71
CA SER A 749 2.83 -15.89 -24.90
C SER A 749 3.15 -14.62 -25.70
N TRP A 750 3.77 -14.78 -26.89
CA TRP A 750 4.05 -13.71 -27.85
C TRP A 750 2.81 -13.10 -28.51
N GLY A 751 1.66 -13.80 -28.54
CA GLY A 751 0.42 -13.29 -29.15
C GLY A 751 -0.43 -12.43 -28.21
N LYS A 752 -0.42 -12.70 -26.89
CA LYS A 752 -1.35 -12.06 -25.94
C LYS A 752 -0.87 -10.72 -25.36
N LYS A 753 0.43 -10.43 -25.35
CA LYS A 753 0.99 -9.14 -24.87
C LYS A 753 0.97 -8.01 -25.91
N SER A 754 0.97 -8.33 -27.21
CA SER A 754 0.91 -7.31 -28.28
C SER A 754 -0.52 -6.73 -28.45
N GLU A 755 -1.56 -7.51 -28.13
CA GLU A 755 -2.93 -7.01 -28.09
C GLU A 755 -3.21 -6.08 -26.89
N SER A 756 -2.54 -6.27 -25.74
CA SER A 756 -2.72 -5.37 -24.58
C SER A 756 -2.04 -4.01 -24.76
N SER A 757 -0.89 -3.97 -25.46
CA SER A 757 -0.19 -2.73 -25.80
C SER A 757 -0.94 -1.90 -26.86
N SER A 758 -1.46 -2.55 -27.92
CA SER A 758 -2.22 -1.83 -28.96
C SER A 758 -3.62 -1.37 -28.53
N LYS A 759 -4.24 -2.01 -27.53
CA LYS A 759 -5.51 -1.54 -26.93
C LYS A 759 -5.31 -0.35 -25.99
N SER A 760 -4.14 -0.19 -25.36
CA SER A 760 -3.88 0.94 -24.46
C SER A 760 -3.64 2.27 -25.19
N GLN A 761 -3.18 2.24 -26.45
CA GLN A 761 -2.97 3.47 -27.24
C GLN A 761 -4.21 3.92 -28.03
N LYS A 762 -5.23 3.07 -28.22
CA LYS A 762 -6.46 3.42 -28.94
C LYS A 762 -7.57 4.02 -28.09
N ASN A 763 -7.47 3.98 -26.75
CA ASN A 763 -8.52 4.52 -25.86
C ASN A 763 -8.28 5.97 -25.39
N ASN A 764 -7.30 6.69 -25.94
CA ASN A 764 -7.05 8.11 -25.61
C ASN A 764 -7.36 9.10 -26.75
N ARG A 765 -8.23 8.73 -27.68
CA ARG A 765 -8.95 9.70 -28.54
C ARG A 765 -10.43 9.35 -28.50
N PHE A 766 -11.22 10.28 -27.96
CA PHE A 766 -12.64 10.18 -27.57
C PHE A 766 -12.91 9.60 -26.17
N ARG A 767 -12.61 10.38 -25.13
CA ARG A 767 -13.61 10.95 -24.22
C ARG A 767 -13.02 12.09 -23.43
#